data_AF-A0A9N8PSU6-F1
#
_entry.id   AF-A0A9N8PSU6-F1
#
_cell.length_a   1.000
_cell.length_b   1.000
_cell.length_c   1.000
_cell.angle_alpha   90.00
_cell.angle_beta   90.00
_cell.angle_gamma   90.00
#
_symmetry.space_group_name_H-M   'P 1'
#
loop_
_entity.id
_entity.type
_entity.pdbx_description
1 polymer ?
#
loop_
_entity_poly.entity_id
_entity_poly.type
_entity_poly.pdbx_seq_one_letter_code
_entity_poly.pdbx_strand_id
1 'polypeptide(L)'
;MSRTPSVSDDDMSSFSGHEDYDYETDCTTPAPSCSGEHYENEEVESFRAREYPQLAGKIYLDHGGSTSMVEDFSNDLISNLYGNPHSDSTPSAVAGHRIDAIREKALRFFKADPEEWDLVFVANATAAIKLTIDCLKDHSAATHKQLWYGYHRDAHTSLVGIRELTTTSRCFGSDDEVEKWIECGGTGGPLPRQLGLFAYPGQSNMTGRRLPLAWPGMIRNKVLRANTYTLLDAAALASTAQLDLSNTRESPDFVALSFYKIFGFPNIGALLVQKSSAHVLTNRKYFGGGTVDMVVTINDTWHAKKTATIHDALEDGTLPFHSIFALDHAINAHERLYGYEPMKFISRHTAQLSKQLHDNLCNLRHRNGKSVIHIYKEPSTVYGDSKTQGATIAFNVLKSDGSLIPYTEVEKLANGHDIYIRSGSLCNPGGMATYLNWTPADMKAAFASGHRCSNPMEIVDGKATGVVRVSLGGMSTASDIRALISFLRASYVDTTIPKTMSLAKQPISLQRASFIKIRIPEENEDDAVVRATAPVINAPSCRPPSAHRNRLRKSFDFSVGASPAGSSVTSISSAGLPRSQSSLSVALRSKKPDISRHRSLLGRAELKPAAPGRWDDFWKEETAALVAAGAAESEARQVVSSAEVKKKEKEKEKEKEKDKRKSGFKKATLTKLLGL
;
A
#
# COMPACT_ATOMS: atom_id res chain seq x y z
N MET A 1 -45.67 29.57 -40.71
CA MET A 1 -46.89 29.01 -41.32
C MET A 1 -47.49 27.99 -40.37
N SER A 2 -48.71 28.26 -39.88
CA SER A 2 -49.76 27.36 -39.33
C SER A 2 -49.35 26.17 -38.45
N ARG A 3 -49.93 25.88 -37.27
CA ARG A 3 -51.19 26.24 -36.61
C ARG A 3 -51.14 25.62 -35.20
N THR A 4 -51.64 26.29 -34.17
CA THR A 4 -52.16 25.64 -32.95
C THR A 4 -53.57 25.08 -33.23
N PRO A 5 -54.06 24.08 -32.47
CA PRO A 5 -54.82 24.30 -31.21
C PRO A 5 -54.54 23.15 -30.19
N SER A 6 -55.05 23.02 -28.96
CA SER A 6 -55.99 23.70 -28.05
C SER A 6 -55.82 23.02 -26.67
N VAL A 7 -56.02 23.78 -25.60
CA VAL A 7 -56.10 23.32 -24.20
C VAL A 7 -57.48 22.73 -23.90
N SER A 8 -57.54 21.72 -23.05
CA SER A 8 -58.68 21.42 -22.17
C SER A 8 -58.17 20.81 -20.87
N ASP A 9 -58.34 21.56 -19.78
CA ASP A 9 -58.18 21.14 -18.39
C ASP A 9 -59.38 20.28 -17.94
N ASP A 10 -59.13 19.28 -17.09
CA ASP A 10 -59.86 19.05 -15.83
C ASP A 10 -59.24 17.88 -15.03
N ASP A 11 -58.55 18.26 -13.95
CA ASP A 11 -58.56 17.73 -12.57
C ASP A 11 -58.80 16.24 -12.27
N MET A 12 -57.82 15.58 -11.60
CA MET A 12 -57.93 15.15 -10.18
C MET A 12 -56.76 14.22 -9.75
N SER A 13 -55.97 14.73 -8.80
CA SER A 13 -55.34 14.08 -7.63
C SER A 13 -54.92 12.59 -7.67
N SER A 14 -53.62 12.35 -7.45
CA SER A 14 -53.15 11.54 -6.31
C SER A 14 -51.64 11.73 -6.08
N PHE A 15 -51.31 12.56 -5.09
CA PHE A 15 -50.03 12.58 -4.40
C PHE A 15 -49.86 11.25 -3.66
N SER A 16 -48.78 10.51 -3.92
CA SER A 16 -48.27 9.49 -2.99
C SER A 16 -46.81 9.82 -2.71
N GLY A 17 -46.59 10.50 -1.57
CA GLY A 17 -45.27 10.71 -1.02
C GLY A 17 -44.69 9.39 -0.55
N HIS A 18 -43.48 9.10 -1.01
CA HIS A 18 -42.57 8.21 -0.30
C HIS A 18 -41.51 9.09 0.34
N GLU A 19 -41.51 9.07 1.67
CA GLU A 19 -40.56 9.73 2.55
C GLU A 19 -39.21 9.02 2.43
N ASP A 20 -38.26 9.61 1.70
CA ASP A 20 -36.85 9.27 1.83
C ASP A 20 -36.31 9.96 3.08
N TYR A 21 -35.91 9.16 4.05
CA TYR A 21 -35.20 9.60 5.25
C TYR A 21 -33.77 10.01 4.88
N ASP A 22 -33.60 11.27 4.50
CA ASP A 22 -32.28 11.92 4.42
C ASP A 22 -31.72 12.13 5.83
N TYR A 23 -30.74 11.31 6.21
CA TYR A 23 -29.90 11.58 7.39
C TYR A 23 -28.80 12.59 7.00
N GLU A 24 -29.19 13.84 6.77
CA GLU A 24 -28.25 14.95 6.77
C GLU A 24 -27.76 15.18 8.20
N THR A 25 -26.59 14.64 8.54
CA THR A 25 -25.86 15.06 9.74
C THR A 25 -25.32 16.46 9.52
N ASP A 26 -26.00 17.40 10.14
CA ASP A 26 -25.60 18.78 10.38
C ASP A 26 -24.20 18.82 11.02
N CYS A 27 -23.24 19.39 10.29
CA CYS A 27 -21.88 19.65 10.77
C CYS A 27 -21.88 20.88 11.68
N THR A 28 -22.52 20.79 12.85
CA THR A 28 -22.25 21.75 13.92
C THR A 28 -20.97 21.35 14.65
N THR A 29 -19.92 22.14 14.43
CA THR A 29 -18.67 22.16 15.21
C THR A 29 -18.97 22.02 16.70
N PRO A 30 -18.44 21.00 17.42
CA PRO A 30 -18.55 21.00 18.86
C PRO A 30 -17.65 22.11 19.41
N ALA A 31 -18.24 22.97 20.23
CA ALA A 31 -17.51 23.91 21.07
C ALA A 31 -16.43 23.17 21.88
N PRO A 32 -15.28 23.80 22.19
CA PRO A 32 -14.17 23.14 22.86
C PRO A 32 -14.53 22.90 24.33
N SER A 33 -15.12 21.74 24.62
CA SER A 33 -15.23 21.25 25.97
C SER A 33 -13.90 20.61 26.35
N CYS A 34 -13.24 21.23 27.33
CA CYS A 34 -12.04 20.70 27.97
C CYS A 34 -12.39 19.47 28.81
N SER A 35 -12.34 18.29 28.20
CA SER A 35 -12.11 17.02 28.88
C SER A 35 -11.60 16.02 27.85
N GLY A 36 -10.33 15.64 27.95
CA GLY A 36 -9.75 14.60 27.12
C GLY A 36 -10.36 13.25 27.48
N GLU A 37 -11.45 12.89 26.82
CA GLU A 37 -11.95 11.52 26.86
C GLU A 37 -10.95 10.64 26.11
N HIS A 38 -10.29 9.76 26.86
CA HIS A 38 -9.41 8.73 26.33
C HIS A 38 -10.26 7.77 25.48
N TYR A 39 -10.21 7.93 24.15
CA TYR A 39 -10.94 7.09 23.23
C TYR A 39 -10.24 5.72 23.14
N GLU A 40 -10.70 4.77 23.96
CA GLU A 40 -10.31 3.37 23.88
C GLU A 40 -11.39 2.63 23.09
N ASN A 41 -10.99 1.93 22.03
CA ASN A 41 -11.92 1.11 21.27
C ASN A 41 -12.03 -0.25 21.96
N GLU A 42 -12.99 -0.37 22.88
CA GLU A 42 -13.20 -1.56 23.71
C GLU A 42 -13.38 -2.84 22.87
N GLU A 43 -13.96 -2.74 21.67
CA GLU A 43 -14.11 -3.89 20.77
C GLU A 43 -12.76 -4.44 20.34
N VAL A 44 -11.87 -3.58 19.82
CA VAL A 44 -10.52 -3.98 19.36
C VAL A 44 -9.70 -4.53 20.52
N GLU A 45 -9.76 -3.88 21.69
CA GLU A 45 -9.08 -4.36 22.89
C GLU A 45 -9.59 -5.75 23.31
N SER A 46 -10.91 -5.99 23.24
CA SER A 46 -11.53 -7.24 23.69
C SER A 46 -11.11 -8.45 22.85
N PHE A 47 -10.98 -8.30 21.54
CA PHE A 47 -10.59 -9.41 20.66
C PHE A 47 -9.09 -9.50 20.44
N ARG A 48 -8.30 -8.42 20.62
CA ARG A 48 -6.86 -8.43 20.34
C ARG A 48 -6.11 -9.52 21.08
N ALA A 49 -6.38 -9.70 22.37
CA ALA A 49 -5.69 -10.73 23.17
C ALA A 49 -5.98 -12.16 22.67
N ARG A 50 -7.20 -12.40 22.17
CA ARG A 50 -7.64 -13.71 21.65
C ARG A 50 -7.16 -13.96 20.23
N GLU A 51 -7.31 -12.98 19.36
CA GLU A 51 -7.12 -13.11 17.90
C GLU A 51 -5.67 -12.80 17.49
N TYR A 52 -4.92 -12.06 18.32
CA TYR A 52 -3.53 -11.70 18.08
C TYR A 52 -2.60 -12.03 19.27
N PRO A 53 -2.56 -13.30 19.72
CA PRO A 53 -1.77 -13.69 20.89
C PRO A 53 -0.26 -13.43 20.71
N GLN A 54 0.24 -13.41 19.47
CA GLN A 54 1.64 -13.08 19.18
C GLN A 54 2.03 -11.62 19.47
N LEU A 55 1.05 -10.73 19.69
CA LEU A 55 1.27 -9.35 20.13
C LEU A 55 1.32 -9.21 21.67
N ALA A 56 1.15 -10.29 22.43
CA ALA A 56 1.22 -10.23 23.88
C ALA A 56 2.60 -9.70 24.34
N GLY A 57 2.60 -8.62 25.13
CA GLY A 57 3.81 -7.96 25.61
C GLY A 57 4.62 -7.21 24.54
N LYS A 58 4.08 -7.06 23.32
CA LYS A 58 4.78 -6.50 22.16
C LYS A 58 3.97 -5.40 21.50
N ILE A 59 4.64 -4.32 21.13
CA ILE A 59 4.04 -3.19 20.42
C ILE A 59 4.55 -3.22 18.98
N TYR A 60 3.71 -3.71 18.08
CA TYR A 60 4.03 -3.74 16.65
C TYR A 60 3.47 -2.46 16.01
N LEU A 61 4.33 -1.66 15.39
CA LEU A 61 4.00 -0.37 14.79
C LEU A 61 4.54 -0.28 13.35
N ASP A 62 4.73 -1.42 12.71
CA ASP A 62 5.00 -1.56 11.28
C ASP A 62 3.90 -2.38 10.60
N HIS A 63 2.64 -2.03 10.88
CA HIS A 63 1.53 -2.91 10.53
C HIS A 63 1.32 -3.10 9.02
N GLY A 64 1.25 -4.40 8.64
CA GLY A 64 0.75 -4.92 7.38
C GLY A 64 0.05 -6.28 7.61
N GLY A 65 -1.22 -6.23 8.00
CA GLY A 65 -2.17 -7.35 8.10
C GLY A 65 -1.88 -8.46 9.14
N SER A 66 -2.88 -9.30 9.45
CA SER A 66 -3.07 -9.94 10.76
C SER A 66 -3.42 -11.44 10.76
N THR A 67 -3.19 -12.12 11.88
CA THR A 67 -2.80 -13.54 12.05
C THR A 67 -3.89 -14.52 12.57
N SER A 68 -5.17 -14.22 12.53
CA SER A 68 -6.19 -15.03 13.25
C SER A 68 -6.84 -16.19 12.45
N MET A 69 -6.49 -16.40 11.18
CA MET A 69 -7.19 -17.37 10.31
C MET A 69 -6.47 -18.72 10.09
N VAL A 70 -5.35 -18.95 10.80
CA VAL A 70 -4.50 -20.13 10.59
C VAL A 70 -5.22 -21.44 10.92
N GLU A 71 -6.02 -21.47 11.98
CA GLU A 71 -6.72 -22.68 12.42
C GLU A 71 -7.80 -23.10 11.42
N ASP A 72 -8.66 -22.17 10.99
CA ASP A 72 -9.71 -22.41 10.00
C ASP A 72 -9.13 -22.87 8.66
N PHE A 73 -8.06 -22.19 8.20
CA PHE A 73 -7.36 -22.59 6.98
C PHE A 73 -6.70 -23.98 7.10
N SER A 74 -6.08 -24.29 8.24
CA SER A 74 -5.49 -25.60 8.49
C SER A 74 -6.55 -26.71 8.49
N ASN A 75 -7.66 -26.49 9.18
CA ASN A 75 -8.77 -27.46 9.24
C ASN A 75 -9.34 -27.73 7.85
N ASP A 76 -9.48 -26.69 7.03
CA ASP A 76 -9.93 -26.77 5.65
C ASP A 76 -8.99 -27.61 4.77
N LEU A 77 -7.67 -27.41 4.87
CA LEU A 77 -6.70 -28.21 4.12
C LEU A 77 -6.63 -29.67 4.59
N ILE A 78 -6.84 -29.94 5.89
CA ILE A 78 -6.81 -31.30 6.44
C ILE A 78 -8.07 -32.08 6.02
N SER A 79 -9.22 -31.40 5.98
CA SER A 79 -10.52 -32.04 5.76
C SER A 79 -10.85 -32.28 4.29
N ASN A 80 -10.13 -31.64 3.36
CA ASN A 80 -10.44 -31.65 1.94
C ASN A 80 -9.26 -32.12 1.09
N LEU A 81 -9.55 -32.89 0.04
CA LEU A 81 -8.56 -33.25 -0.98
C LEU A 81 -8.65 -32.26 -2.15
N TYR A 82 -7.61 -31.46 -2.33
CA TYR A 82 -7.50 -30.53 -3.46
C TYR A 82 -6.51 -31.03 -4.51
N GLY A 83 -6.95 -31.03 -5.77
CA GLY A 83 -6.14 -31.39 -6.92
C GLY A 83 -5.56 -30.17 -7.63
N ASN A 84 -4.55 -30.37 -8.47
CA ASN A 84 -4.08 -29.32 -9.37
C ASN A 84 -5.23 -28.94 -10.34
N PRO A 85 -5.64 -27.66 -10.44
CA PRO A 85 -6.80 -27.23 -11.21
C PRO A 85 -6.74 -27.51 -12.73
N HIS A 86 -5.60 -27.96 -13.28
CA HIS A 86 -5.48 -28.32 -14.71
C HIS A 86 -5.80 -29.78 -15.04
N SER A 87 -6.29 -30.58 -14.09
CA SER A 87 -6.73 -31.96 -14.36
C SER A 87 -8.24 -32.06 -14.36
N ASP A 88 -8.81 -33.00 -15.11
CA ASP A 88 -10.26 -33.27 -15.13
C ASP A 88 -10.75 -34.08 -13.90
N SER A 89 -9.88 -34.26 -12.90
CA SER A 89 -10.22 -35.03 -11.70
C SER A 89 -11.19 -34.24 -10.81
N THR A 90 -12.05 -34.93 -10.06
CA THR A 90 -13.00 -34.26 -9.16
C THR A 90 -12.32 -33.31 -8.17
N PRO A 91 -11.21 -33.67 -7.48
CA PRO A 91 -10.47 -32.74 -6.62
C PRO A 91 -9.95 -31.49 -7.33
N SER A 92 -9.59 -31.61 -8.61
CA SER A 92 -9.11 -30.50 -9.44
C SER A 92 -10.23 -29.56 -9.85
N ALA A 93 -11.39 -30.10 -10.25
CA ALA A 93 -12.57 -29.31 -10.57
C ALA A 93 -13.08 -28.53 -9.33
N VAL A 94 -13.09 -29.17 -8.15
CA VAL A 94 -13.43 -28.50 -6.88
C VAL A 94 -12.46 -27.35 -6.59
N ALA A 95 -11.16 -27.55 -6.79
CA ALA A 95 -10.18 -26.48 -6.62
C ALA A 95 -10.40 -25.32 -7.61
N GLY A 96 -10.66 -25.63 -8.88
CA GLY A 96 -10.98 -24.63 -9.91
C GLY A 96 -12.19 -23.76 -9.56
N HIS A 97 -13.34 -24.39 -9.29
CA HIS A 97 -14.56 -23.67 -8.89
C HIS A 97 -14.37 -22.81 -7.64
N ARG A 98 -13.56 -23.27 -6.69
CA ARG A 98 -13.26 -22.50 -5.48
C ARG A 98 -12.39 -21.29 -5.78
N ILE A 99 -11.40 -21.40 -6.68
CA ILE A 99 -10.62 -20.24 -7.14
C ILE A 99 -11.54 -19.18 -7.73
N ASP A 100 -12.49 -19.58 -8.57
CA ASP A 100 -13.44 -18.64 -9.22
C ASP A 100 -14.35 -17.96 -8.19
N ALA A 101 -14.91 -18.71 -7.24
CA ALA A 101 -15.72 -18.15 -6.17
C ALA A 101 -14.93 -17.14 -5.31
N ILE A 102 -13.66 -17.42 -5.03
CA ILE A 102 -12.78 -16.52 -4.26
C ILE A 102 -12.41 -15.29 -5.07
N ARG A 103 -12.23 -15.42 -6.39
CA ARG A 103 -12.01 -14.29 -7.30
C ARG A 103 -13.19 -13.31 -7.24
N GLU A 104 -14.41 -13.81 -7.36
CA GLU A 104 -15.63 -12.99 -7.21
C GLU A 104 -15.77 -12.38 -5.81
N LYS A 105 -15.42 -13.12 -4.76
CA LYS A 105 -15.41 -12.60 -3.39
C LYS A 105 -14.40 -11.47 -3.21
N ALA A 106 -13.20 -11.62 -3.75
CA ALA A 106 -12.17 -10.59 -3.71
C ALA A 106 -12.56 -9.34 -4.53
N LEU A 107 -13.22 -9.51 -5.69
CA LEU A 107 -13.80 -8.39 -6.45
C LEU A 107 -14.86 -7.65 -5.62
N ARG A 108 -15.79 -8.37 -4.99
CA ARG A 108 -16.81 -7.79 -4.11
C ARG A 108 -16.24 -7.05 -2.91
N PHE A 109 -15.13 -7.53 -2.33
CA PHE A 109 -14.43 -6.83 -1.26
C PHE A 109 -13.98 -5.41 -1.66
N PHE A 110 -13.66 -5.18 -2.94
CA PHE A 110 -13.33 -3.87 -3.51
C PHE A 110 -14.52 -3.17 -4.18
N LYS A 111 -15.74 -3.70 -4.03
CA LYS A 111 -16.96 -3.27 -4.71
C LYS A 111 -16.81 -3.20 -6.24
N ALA A 112 -15.95 -4.06 -6.78
CA ALA A 112 -15.77 -4.24 -8.21
C ALA A 112 -16.81 -5.26 -8.70
N ASP A 113 -17.72 -4.82 -9.56
CA ASP A 113 -18.70 -5.72 -10.18
C ASP A 113 -17.98 -6.71 -11.12
N PRO A 114 -18.12 -8.04 -10.94
CA PRO A 114 -17.55 -9.04 -11.85
C PRO A 114 -18.00 -8.91 -13.31
N GLU A 115 -19.09 -8.20 -13.61
CA GLU A 115 -19.49 -7.91 -15.00
C GLU A 115 -18.61 -6.83 -15.63
N GLU A 116 -18.11 -5.87 -14.86
CA GLU A 116 -17.30 -4.74 -15.33
C GLU A 116 -15.79 -4.92 -15.09
N TRP A 117 -15.43 -5.82 -14.16
CA TRP A 117 -14.06 -6.06 -13.72
C TRP A 117 -13.67 -7.52 -13.80
N ASP A 118 -12.39 -7.78 -14.03
CA ASP A 118 -11.77 -9.08 -13.84
C ASP A 118 -10.60 -8.96 -12.85
N LEU A 119 -10.24 -10.07 -12.21
CA LEU A 119 -9.15 -10.13 -11.23
C LEU A 119 -8.15 -11.21 -11.63
N VAL A 120 -6.94 -10.76 -11.91
CA VAL A 120 -5.80 -11.62 -12.23
C VAL A 120 -4.97 -11.83 -10.97
N PHE A 121 -4.84 -13.07 -10.51
CA PHE A 121 -3.97 -13.38 -9.38
C PHE A 121 -2.50 -13.25 -9.78
N VAL A 122 -1.72 -12.57 -8.95
CA VAL A 122 -0.28 -12.38 -9.14
C VAL A 122 0.45 -12.59 -7.82
N ALA A 123 1.79 -12.61 -7.84
CA ALA A 123 2.56 -12.79 -6.61
C ALA A 123 2.40 -11.62 -5.61
N ASN A 124 2.29 -10.38 -6.09
CA ASN A 124 2.16 -9.16 -5.30
C ASN A 124 1.90 -7.94 -6.22
N ALA A 125 1.72 -6.75 -5.65
CA ALA A 125 1.53 -5.50 -6.40
C ALA A 125 2.66 -5.22 -7.42
N THR A 126 3.93 -5.51 -7.10
CA THR A 126 5.04 -5.34 -8.04
C THR A 126 4.88 -6.25 -9.27
N ALA A 127 4.42 -7.48 -9.08
CA ALA A 127 4.12 -8.39 -10.19
C ALA A 127 2.95 -7.88 -11.04
N ALA A 128 1.88 -7.34 -10.42
CA ALA A 128 0.78 -6.69 -11.16
C ALA A 128 1.26 -5.50 -12.01
N ILE A 129 2.11 -4.65 -11.43
CA ILE A 129 2.71 -3.49 -12.11
C ILE A 129 3.56 -3.95 -13.31
N LYS A 130 4.45 -4.93 -13.11
CA LYS A 130 5.30 -5.50 -14.17
C LYS A 130 4.46 -6.13 -15.29
N LEU A 131 3.45 -6.94 -14.93
CA LEU A 131 2.54 -7.54 -15.90
C LEU A 131 1.83 -6.49 -16.75
N THR A 132 1.33 -5.42 -16.12
CA THR A 132 0.65 -4.31 -16.82
C THR A 132 1.58 -3.67 -17.85
N ILE A 133 2.78 -3.25 -17.46
CA ILE A 133 3.71 -2.59 -18.40
C ILE A 133 4.19 -3.53 -19.51
N ASP A 134 4.41 -4.81 -19.22
CA ASP A 134 4.82 -5.79 -20.23
C ASP A 134 3.74 -5.93 -21.31
N CYS A 135 2.46 -5.99 -20.91
CA CYS A 135 1.37 -6.05 -21.87
C CYS A 135 1.22 -4.75 -22.68
N LEU A 136 1.30 -3.57 -22.02
CA LEU A 136 1.19 -2.28 -22.72
C LEU A 136 2.33 -2.06 -23.72
N LYS A 137 3.54 -2.54 -23.43
CA LYS A 137 4.67 -2.48 -24.38
C LYS A 137 4.41 -3.32 -25.62
N ASP A 138 3.88 -4.53 -25.43
CA ASP A 138 3.54 -5.40 -26.55
C ASP A 138 2.35 -4.86 -27.36
N HIS A 139 1.36 -4.26 -26.70
CA HIS A 139 0.27 -3.56 -27.37
C HIS A 139 0.76 -2.31 -28.13
N SER A 140 1.66 -1.53 -27.54
CA SER A 140 2.32 -0.39 -28.18
C SER A 140 3.06 -0.82 -29.45
N ALA A 141 3.80 -1.93 -29.39
CA ALA A 141 4.49 -2.49 -30.54
C ALA A 141 3.51 -3.01 -31.61
N ALA A 142 2.44 -3.70 -31.21
CA ALA A 142 1.43 -4.25 -32.12
C ALA A 142 0.61 -3.16 -32.83
N THR A 143 0.38 -2.02 -32.16
CA THR A 143 -0.39 -0.89 -32.70
C THR A 143 0.48 0.19 -33.33
N HIS A 144 1.81 0.00 -33.36
CA HIS A 144 2.79 0.98 -33.83
C HIS A 144 2.66 2.37 -33.18
N LYS A 145 2.23 2.42 -31.91
CA LYS A 145 2.12 3.65 -31.12
C LYS A 145 3.29 3.73 -30.15
N GLN A 146 3.91 4.89 -30.01
CA GLN A 146 4.93 5.09 -28.97
C GLN A 146 4.27 5.13 -27.58
N LEU A 147 4.88 4.46 -26.61
CA LEU A 147 4.43 4.44 -25.22
C LEU A 147 5.06 5.61 -24.44
N TRP A 148 4.20 6.42 -23.83
CA TRP A 148 4.54 7.47 -22.88
C TRP A 148 4.14 7.06 -21.46
N TYR A 149 4.99 7.38 -20.48
CA TYR A 149 4.74 7.05 -19.08
C TYR A 149 4.80 8.26 -18.14
N GLY A 150 3.73 8.48 -17.38
CA GLY A 150 3.68 9.49 -16.33
C GLY A 150 3.58 8.84 -14.95
N TYR A 151 4.28 9.36 -13.95
CA TYR A 151 4.12 8.88 -12.58
C TYR A 151 4.30 9.98 -11.52
N HIS A 152 3.65 9.82 -10.36
CA HIS A 152 3.73 10.81 -9.27
C HIS A 152 5.02 10.67 -8.42
N ARG A 153 5.54 11.76 -7.83
CA ARG A 153 6.77 11.73 -6.98
C ARG A 153 6.70 10.74 -5.80
N ASP A 154 5.50 10.49 -5.29
CA ASP A 154 5.25 9.55 -4.18
C ASP A 154 5.25 8.08 -4.60
N ALA A 155 5.43 7.79 -5.89
CA ALA A 155 5.49 6.44 -6.42
C ALA A 155 6.50 5.56 -5.67
N HIS A 156 6.08 4.32 -5.40
CA HIS A 156 6.98 3.27 -4.93
C HIS A 156 8.01 2.94 -6.03
N THR A 157 9.19 2.44 -5.67
CA THR A 157 10.26 2.07 -6.62
C THR A 157 9.78 1.16 -7.75
N SER A 158 8.80 0.29 -7.50
CA SER A 158 8.17 -0.56 -8.53
C SER A 158 7.50 0.23 -9.65
N LEU A 159 6.82 1.34 -9.33
CA LEU A 159 6.25 2.26 -10.33
C LEU A 159 7.34 3.10 -10.99
N VAL A 160 8.34 3.56 -10.23
CA VAL A 160 9.47 4.33 -10.80
C VAL A 160 10.21 3.52 -11.86
N GLY A 161 10.41 2.21 -11.62
CA GLY A 161 11.11 1.31 -12.52
C GLY A 161 10.47 1.16 -13.90
N ILE A 162 9.16 1.39 -14.06
CA ILE A 162 8.48 1.36 -15.36
C ILE A 162 9.13 2.33 -16.35
N ARG A 163 9.64 3.47 -15.88
CA ARG A 163 10.20 4.51 -16.76
C ARG A 163 11.32 3.99 -17.65
N GLU A 164 12.12 3.04 -17.16
CA GLU A 164 13.24 2.42 -17.88
C GLU A 164 12.77 1.50 -19.02
N LEU A 165 11.48 1.14 -19.04
CA LEU A 165 10.86 0.29 -20.06
C LEU A 165 10.10 1.09 -21.11
N THR A 166 10.15 2.43 -21.04
CA THR A 166 9.41 3.36 -21.91
C THR A 166 10.34 4.33 -22.60
N THR A 167 9.98 4.80 -23.80
CA THR A 167 10.81 5.74 -24.56
C THR A 167 10.77 7.15 -23.99
N THR A 168 9.60 7.56 -23.49
CA THR A 168 9.39 8.88 -22.89
C THR A 168 8.71 8.71 -21.54
N SER A 169 9.23 9.39 -20.52
CA SER A 169 8.63 9.38 -19.20
C SER A 169 8.67 10.74 -18.50
N ARG A 170 7.74 10.98 -17.59
CA ARG A 170 7.67 12.17 -16.74
C ARG A 170 7.35 11.80 -15.30
N CYS A 171 8.15 12.30 -14.36
CA CYS A 171 7.80 12.34 -12.96
C CYS A 171 7.06 13.66 -12.67
N PHE A 172 5.85 13.58 -12.13
CA PHE A 172 5.09 14.74 -11.68
C PHE A 172 5.52 15.12 -10.26
N GLY A 173 5.91 16.38 -10.10
CA GLY A 173 6.44 16.90 -8.85
C GLY A 173 5.40 17.15 -7.78
N SER A 174 4.12 17.32 -8.13
CA SER A 174 3.02 17.61 -7.19
C SER A 174 1.66 17.25 -7.78
N ASP A 175 0.64 17.23 -6.91
CA ASP A 175 -0.76 17.05 -7.30
C ASP A 175 -1.19 18.14 -8.31
N ASP A 176 -0.82 19.42 -8.08
CA ASP A 176 -1.04 20.54 -9.02
C ASP A 176 -0.44 20.29 -10.41
N GLU A 177 0.74 19.68 -10.51
CA GLU A 177 1.35 19.40 -11.82
C GLU A 177 0.56 18.34 -12.59
N VAL A 178 0.01 17.34 -11.88
CA VAL A 178 -0.87 16.31 -12.45
C VAL A 178 -2.15 16.98 -12.94
N GLU A 179 -2.80 17.78 -12.09
CA GLU A 179 -4.06 18.44 -12.43
C GLU A 179 -3.90 19.42 -13.60
N LYS A 180 -2.86 20.27 -13.60
CA LYS A 180 -2.55 21.16 -14.74
C LYS A 180 -2.28 20.39 -16.03
N TRP A 181 -1.63 19.22 -15.94
CA TRP A 181 -1.45 18.35 -17.10
C TRP A 181 -2.79 17.79 -17.59
N ILE A 182 -3.67 17.33 -16.69
CA ILE A 182 -5.00 16.83 -17.01
C ILE A 182 -5.92 17.96 -17.55
N GLU A 183 -5.78 19.19 -17.09
CA GLU A 183 -6.63 20.30 -17.54
C GLU A 183 -6.15 20.91 -18.86
N CYS A 184 -4.88 21.30 -18.90
CA CYS A 184 -4.35 22.15 -19.97
C CYS A 184 -3.51 21.38 -21.00
N GLY A 185 -3.20 20.11 -20.77
CA GLY A 185 -2.38 19.30 -21.67
C GLY A 185 -0.94 19.77 -21.66
N GLY A 186 -0.50 20.24 -20.49
CA GLY A 186 0.80 20.85 -20.26
C GLY A 186 1.97 20.05 -20.83
N THR A 187 3.10 20.74 -20.99
CA THR A 187 4.33 20.20 -21.57
C THR A 187 4.74 18.87 -20.92
N GLY A 188 5.20 17.92 -21.74
CA GLY A 188 5.65 16.61 -21.26
C GLY A 188 4.56 15.57 -21.01
N GLY A 189 3.31 15.84 -21.41
CA GLY A 189 2.25 14.83 -21.53
C GLY A 189 2.34 13.98 -22.82
N PRO A 190 1.48 12.95 -22.97
CA PRO A 190 1.46 12.12 -24.18
C PRO A 190 0.86 12.89 -25.36
N LEU A 191 1.48 12.76 -26.53
CA LEU A 191 0.99 13.34 -27.79
C LEU A 191 -0.24 12.56 -28.31
N PRO A 192 -1.18 13.17 -29.07
CA PRO A 192 -2.43 12.52 -29.48
C PRO A 192 -2.32 11.13 -30.17
N ARG A 193 -1.18 10.81 -30.79
CA ARG A 193 -0.93 9.52 -31.46
C ARG A 193 -0.17 8.50 -30.59
N GLN A 194 0.19 8.86 -29.36
CA GLN A 194 0.87 8.01 -28.41
C GLN A 194 -0.13 7.17 -27.59
N LEU A 195 0.39 6.10 -26.99
CA LEU A 195 -0.27 5.36 -25.93
C LEU A 195 0.24 5.91 -24.60
N GLY A 196 -0.64 6.43 -23.75
CA GLY A 196 -0.27 6.94 -22.44
C GLY A 196 -0.52 5.91 -21.34
N LEU A 197 0.37 5.84 -20.36
CA LEU A 197 0.13 5.21 -19.06
C LEU A 197 0.47 6.20 -17.97
N PHE A 198 -0.49 6.52 -17.10
CA PHE A 198 -0.27 7.30 -15.89
C PHE A 198 -0.40 6.41 -14.66
N ALA A 199 0.62 6.35 -13.81
CA ALA A 199 0.62 5.53 -12.61
C ALA A 199 0.92 6.31 -11.34
N TYR A 200 0.18 6.03 -10.27
CA TYR A 200 0.34 6.72 -9.01
C TYR A 200 -0.11 5.82 -7.84
N PRO A 201 0.45 6.03 -6.63
CA PRO A 201 -0.03 5.31 -5.46
C PRO A 201 -1.33 5.94 -4.94
N GLY A 202 -2.29 5.12 -4.51
CA GLY A 202 -3.47 5.63 -3.78
C GLY A 202 -3.11 6.16 -2.38
N GLN A 203 -2.02 5.67 -1.80
CA GLN A 203 -1.47 6.15 -0.53
C GLN A 203 0.06 6.06 -0.55
N SER A 204 0.75 7.09 -0.09
CA SER A 204 2.21 7.08 0.05
C SER A 204 2.64 6.06 1.11
N ASN A 205 3.54 5.13 0.75
CA ASN A 205 4.14 4.18 1.71
C ASN A 205 5.05 4.88 2.72
N MET A 206 5.49 6.11 2.43
CA MET A 206 6.34 6.93 3.30
C MET A 206 5.51 7.71 4.31
N THR A 207 4.70 8.66 3.83
CA THR A 207 4.02 9.65 4.69
C THR A 207 2.60 9.27 5.06
N GLY A 208 2.05 8.20 4.47
CA GLY A 208 0.66 7.83 4.65
C GLY A 208 -0.35 8.74 3.96
N ARG A 209 0.06 9.82 3.30
CA ARG A 209 -0.89 10.69 2.58
C ARG A 209 -1.64 9.92 1.50
N ARG A 210 -2.92 10.21 1.32
CA ARG A 210 -3.76 9.64 0.26
C ARG A 210 -3.82 10.60 -0.92
N LEU A 211 -3.67 10.07 -2.13
CA LEU A 211 -3.68 10.86 -3.36
C LEU A 211 -5.10 10.88 -3.95
N PRO A 212 -5.45 11.91 -4.75
CA PRO A 212 -6.79 12.00 -5.36
C PRO A 212 -7.16 10.77 -6.20
N LEU A 213 -8.28 10.14 -5.87
CA LEU A 213 -8.85 9.02 -6.64
C LEU A 213 -9.67 9.47 -7.85
N ALA A 214 -9.89 10.78 -8.01
CA ALA A 214 -10.66 11.35 -9.13
C ALA A 214 -9.87 11.47 -10.45
N TRP A 215 -8.53 11.41 -10.40
CA TRP A 215 -7.68 11.59 -11.58
C TRP A 215 -8.01 10.65 -12.76
N PRO A 216 -8.34 9.36 -12.57
CA PRO A 216 -8.71 8.50 -13.69
C PRO A 216 -9.95 8.99 -14.44
N GLY A 217 -11.01 9.37 -13.72
CA GLY A 217 -12.19 9.98 -14.33
C GLY A 217 -11.87 11.29 -15.05
N MET A 218 -11.03 12.15 -14.44
CA MET A 218 -10.60 13.38 -15.08
C MET A 218 -9.80 13.14 -16.36
N ILE A 219 -8.90 12.15 -16.39
CA ILE A 219 -8.11 11.77 -17.57
C ILE A 219 -9.03 11.23 -18.66
N ARG A 220 -9.96 10.33 -18.32
CA ARG A 220 -10.89 9.69 -19.25
C ARG A 220 -11.82 10.70 -19.94
N ASN A 221 -12.29 11.70 -19.20
CA ASN A 221 -13.20 12.73 -19.73
C ASN A 221 -12.53 13.74 -20.67
N LYS A 222 -11.20 13.75 -20.78
CA LYS A 222 -10.47 14.71 -21.62
C LYS A 222 -10.16 14.10 -23.00
N VAL A 223 -11.22 14.05 -23.82
CA VAL A 223 -11.29 13.43 -25.17
C VAL A 223 -10.23 13.92 -26.17
N LEU A 224 -9.66 15.11 -25.98
CA LEU A 224 -8.72 15.72 -26.93
C LEU A 224 -7.25 15.28 -26.75
N ARG A 225 -6.98 14.26 -25.92
CA ARG A 225 -5.61 13.78 -25.64
C ARG A 225 -5.39 12.35 -26.13
N ALA A 226 -4.13 11.94 -26.08
CA ALA A 226 -3.72 10.57 -26.32
C ALA A 226 -4.56 9.58 -25.50
N ASN A 227 -4.80 8.38 -26.03
CA ASN A 227 -5.41 7.29 -25.27
C ASN A 227 -4.51 6.98 -24.07
N THR A 228 -4.93 7.42 -22.89
CA THR A 228 -4.12 7.37 -21.67
C THR A 228 -4.83 6.49 -20.65
N TYR A 229 -4.17 5.40 -20.28
CA TYR A 229 -4.64 4.46 -19.26
C TYR A 229 -4.07 4.82 -17.89
N THR A 230 -4.73 4.37 -16.85
CA THR A 230 -4.38 4.64 -15.46
C THR A 230 -4.08 3.37 -14.68
N LEU A 231 -2.98 3.38 -13.94
CA LEU A 231 -2.55 2.30 -13.05
C LEU A 231 -2.45 2.81 -11.62
N LEU A 232 -3.37 2.37 -10.76
CA LEU A 232 -3.38 2.69 -9.34
C LEU A 232 -2.59 1.64 -8.56
N ASP A 233 -1.51 2.04 -7.89
CA ASP A 233 -0.89 1.23 -6.83
C ASP A 233 -1.72 1.42 -5.54
N ALA A 234 -2.63 0.49 -5.30
CA ALA A 234 -3.52 0.49 -4.14
C ALA A 234 -2.91 -0.25 -2.94
N ALA A 235 -1.69 -0.75 -3.02
CA ALA A 235 -1.15 -1.68 -2.03
C ALA A 235 -1.07 -1.07 -0.61
N ALA A 236 -0.73 0.22 -0.49
CA ALA A 236 -0.73 0.92 0.79
C ALA A 236 -2.10 1.53 1.16
N LEU A 237 -2.94 1.83 0.18
CA LEU A 237 -4.27 2.40 0.41
C LEU A 237 -5.20 1.33 0.98
N ALA A 238 -5.24 0.17 0.34
CA ALA A 238 -6.13 -0.95 0.67
C ALA A 238 -5.84 -1.58 2.05
N SER A 239 -4.71 -1.27 2.70
CA SER A 239 -4.42 -1.76 4.05
C SER A 239 -5.25 -1.06 5.13
N THR A 240 -5.72 0.16 4.86
CA THR A 240 -6.41 1.01 5.85
C THR A 240 -7.57 1.82 5.26
N ALA A 241 -8.01 1.52 4.04
CA ALA A 241 -9.11 2.22 3.38
C ALA A 241 -9.97 1.25 2.58
N GLN A 242 -11.27 1.52 2.52
CA GLN A 242 -12.13 0.90 1.53
C GLN A 242 -11.80 1.48 0.16
N LEU A 243 -11.30 0.65 -0.74
CA LEU A 243 -11.27 0.99 -2.16
C LEU A 243 -12.64 0.65 -2.75
N ASP A 244 -13.29 1.62 -3.38
CA ASP A 244 -14.62 1.49 -3.96
C ASP A 244 -14.53 1.64 -5.48
N LEU A 245 -14.71 0.53 -6.21
CA LEU A 245 -14.60 0.46 -7.67
C LEU A 245 -15.97 0.36 -8.36
N SER A 246 -17.05 0.68 -7.64
CA SER A 246 -18.42 0.61 -8.17
C SER A 246 -18.68 1.61 -9.29
N ASN A 247 -18.03 2.78 -9.25
CA ASN A 247 -18.11 3.77 -10.32
C ASN A 247 -17.00 3.57 -11.36
N THR A 248 -17.29 2.82 -12.42
CA THR A 248 -16.37 2.53 -13.52
C THR A 248 -15.88 3.78 -14.25
N ARG A 249 -16.66 4.87 -14.29
CA ARG A 249 -16.29 6.12 -14.98
C ARG A 249 -15.21 6.90 -14.26
N GLU A 250 -15.11 6.76 -12.94
CA GLU A 250 -14.11 7.43 -12.12
C GLU A 250 -12.98 6.51 -11.67
N SER A 251 -13.19 5.20 -11.78
CA SER A 251 -12.20 4.19 -11.42
C SER A 251 -11.00 4.16 -12.38
N PRO A 252 -9.82 3.73 -11.89
CA PRO A 252 -8.66 3.46 -12.73
C PRO A 252 -8.90 2.30 -13.69
N ASP A 253 -8.10 2.21 -14.75
CA ASP A 253 -8.18 1.09 -15.70
C ASP A 253 -7.57 -0.20 -15.12
N PHE A 254 -6.52 -0.03 -14.30
CA PHE A 254 -5.77 -1.10 -13.65
C PHE A 254 -5.52 -0.77 -12.18
N VAL A 255 -5.70 -1.74 -11.30
CA VAL A 255 -5.36 -1.62 -9.86
C VAL A 255 -4.40 -2.72 -9.45
N ALA A 256 -3.23 -2.34 -8.95
CA ALA A 256 -2.25 -3.26 -8.38
C ALA A 256 -2.35 -3.28 -6.85
N LEU A 257 -2.44 -4.48 -6.27
CA LEU A 257 -2.48 -4.64 -4.81
C LEU A 257 -1.80 -5.92 -4.33
N SER A 258 -1.55 -5.97 -3.02
CA SER A 258 -1.02 -7.12 -2.30
C SER A 258 -1.93 -7.46 -1.13
N PHE A 259 -2.48 -8.67 -1.10
CA PHE A 259 -3.41 -9.09 -0.05
C PHE A 259 -2.74 -9.19 1.32
N TYR A 260 -1.45 -9.56 1.39
CA TYR A 260 -0.71 -9.57 2.65
C TYR A 260 -0.65 -8.18 3.32
N LYS A 261 -0.76 -7.07 2.57
CA LYS A 261 -0.78 -5.73 3.20
C LYS A 261 -2.11 -5.44 3.91
N ILE A 262 -3.19 -6.11 3.49
CA ILE A 262 -4.54 -6.00 4.06
C ILE A 262 -4.70 -7.01 5.20
N PHE A 263 -4.30 -8.26 4.93
CA PHE A 263 -4.61 -9.43 5.75
C PHE A 263 -3.40 -10.09 6.40
N GLY A 264 -2.16 -9.77 6.04
CA GLY A 264 -0.92 -10.27 6.66
C GLY A 264 -0.48 -11.61 6.08
N PHE A 265 -1.46 -12.43 5.78
CA PHE A 265 -1.38 -13.67 5.02
C PHE A 265 -2.72 -13.78 4.26
N PRO A 266 -2.77 -14.27 3.00
CA PRO A 266 -1.71 -14.89 2.21
C PRO A 266 -0.76 -13.95 1.44
N ASN A 267 0.43 -14.48 1.10
CA ASN A 267 1.40 -13.84 0.21
C ASN A 267 1.01 -14.01 -1.27
N ILE A 268 -0.09 -13.37 -1.65
CA ILE A 268 -0.54 -13.19 -3.03
C ILE A 268 -0.98 -11.73 -3.25
N GLY A 269 -1.06 -11.33 -4.51
CA GLY A 269 -1.59 -10.05 -4.94
C GLY A 269 -2.61 -10.20 -6.05
N ALA A 270 -3.10 -9.06 -6.52
CA ALA A 270 -4.02 -9.01 -7.64
C ALA A 270 -3.71 -7.82 -8.56
N LEU A 271 -3.99 -8.03 -9.84
CA LEU A 271 -4.23 -6.98 -10.81
C LEU A 271 -5.74 -6.99 -11.11
N LEU A 272 -6.46 -5.96 -10.64
CA LEU A 272 -7.85 -5.76 -11.06
C LEU A 272 -7.82 -5.00 -12.38
N VAL A 273 -8.59 -5.51 -13.34
CA VAL A 273 -8.64 -5.00 -14.71
C VAL A 273 -10.06 -4.59 -15.01
N GLN A 274 -10.26 -3.32 -15.38
CA GLN A 274 -11.52 -2.88 -15.93
C GLN A 274 -11.69 -3.48 -17.34
N LYS A 275 -12.78 -4.21 -17.58
CA LYS A 275 -12.96 -4.97 -18.83
C LYS A 275 -12.95 -4.08 -20.08
N SER A 276 -13.42 -2.83 -19.99
CA SER A 276 -13.35 -1.86 -21.10
C SER A 276 -11.92 -1.58 -21.56
N SER A 277 -10.94 -1.71 -20.67
CA SER A 277 -9.52 -1.42 -20.92
C SER A 277 -8.70 -2.70 -21.15
N ALA A 278 -9.32 -3.89 -21.09
CA ALA A 278 -8.62 -5.18 -21.20
C ALA A 278 -7.95 -5.43 -22.56
N HIS A 279 -8.44 -4.81 -23.63
CA HIS A 279 -7.91 -4.97 -24.99
C HIS A 279 -6.44 -4.55 -25.14
N VAL A 280 -5.90 -3.72 -24.24
CA VAL A 280 -4.46 -3.39 -24.25
C VAL A 280 -3.60 -4.44 -23.55
N LEU A 281 -4.22 -5.37 -22.82
CA LEU A 281 -3.54 -6.49 -22.19
C LEU A 281 -3.46 -7.72 -23.09
N THR A 282 -4.41 -7.88 -24.02
CA THR A 282 -4.54 -9.08 -24.88
C THR A 282 -3.44 -9.21 -25.94
N ASN A 283 -2.69 -8.15 -26.24
CA ASN A 283 -1.56 -8.21 -27.19
C ASN A 283 -0.24 -8.67 -26.58
N ARG A 284 -0.22 -9.02 -25.28
CA ARG A 284 0.95 -9.60 -24.61
C ARG A 284 1.57 -10.68 -25.48
N LYS A 285 2.88 -10.67 -25.70
CA LYS A 285 3.58 -11.66 -26.54
C LYS A 285 3.94 -12.90 -25.76
N TYR A 286 4.48 -12.74 -24.55
CA TYR A 286 4.80 -13.87 -23.68
C TYR A 286 3.57 -14.73 -23.41
N PHE A 287 3.80 -16.03 -23.27
CA PHE A 287 2.82 -17.01 -22.80
C PHE A 287 3.53 -18.10 -22.01
N GLY A 288 2.87 -18.60 -20.96
CA GLY A 288 3.26 -19.77 -20.20
C GLY A 288 2.24 -20.91 -20.35
N GLY A 289 2.48 -22.02 -19.66
CA GLY A 289 1.43 -23.03 -19.47
C GLY A 289 0.20 -22.37 -18.82
N GLY A 290 -1.01 -22.88 -19.06
CA GLY A 290 -2.23 -22.29 -18.50
C GLY A 290 -2.83 -21.15 -19.34
N THR A 291 -2.03 -20.39 -20.10
CA THR A 291 -2.50 -19.24 -20.92
C THR A 291 -2.62 -19.53 -22.42
N VAL A 292 -2.32 -20.77 -22.84
CA VAL A 292 -2.40 -21.24 -24.24
C VAL A 292 -3.22 -22.52 -24.36
N ASP A 293 -3.94 -22.65 -25.47
CA ASP A 293 -4.68 -23.86 -25.86
C ASP A 293 -3.83 -24.79 -26.75
N MET A 294 -2.96 -24.22 -27.58
CA MET A 294 -2.09 -25.01 -28.47
C MET A 294 -0.79 -24.26 -28.79
N VAL A 295 0.32 -24.99 -28.85
CA VAL A 295 1.63 -24.46 -29.24
C VAL A 295 2.27 -25.42 -30.22
N VAL A 296 2.73 -24.89 -31.37
CA VAL A 296 3.54 -25.63 -32.32
C VAL A 296 4.99 -25.19 -32.16
N THR A 297 5.90 -26.15 -32.04
CA THR A 297 7.33 -25.90 -31.74
C THR A 297 8.27 -26.45 -32.80
N ILE A 298 7.88 -27.53 -33.49
CA ILE A 298 8.68 -28.17 -34.53
C ILE A 298 8.15 -27.70 -35.89
N ASN A 299 9.03 -27.08 -36.69
CA ASN A 299 8.77 -26.59 -38.05
C ASN A 299 7.75 -25.43 -38.17
N ASP A 300 7.23 -24.91 -37.06
CA ASP A 300 6.37 -23.73 -36.99
C ASP A 300 6.53 -23.07 -35.60
N THR A 301 6.10 -21.82 -35.46
CA THR A 301 6.12 -21.03 -34.21
C THR A 301 4.73 -20.55 -33.79
N TRP A 302 3.69 -21.02 -34.49
CA TRP A 302 2.31 -20.66 -34.19
C TRP A 302 1.86 -21.17 -32.80
N HIS A 303 1.03 -20.37 -32.15
CA HIS A 303 0.36 -20.72 -30.90
C HIS A 303 -1.04 -20.07 -30.85
N ALA A 304 -1.96 -20.69 -30.11
CA ALA A 304 -3.26 -20.13 -29.75
C ALA A 304 -3.29 -19.86 -28.25
N LYS A 305 -3.58 -18.60 -27.89
CA LYS A 305 -3.81 -18.19 -26.51
C LYS A 305 -5.24 -18.44 -26.10
N LYS A 306 -5.46 -18.66 -24.80
CA LYS A 306 -6.80 -18.61 -24.24
C LYS A 306 -7.37 -17.22 -24.38
N THR A 307 -8.67 -17.15 -24.67
CA THR A 307 -9.39 -15.89 -24.90
C THR A 307 -10.74 -15.84 -24.19
N ALA A 308 -11.06 -16.83 -23.35
CA ALA A 308 -12.35 -16.90 -22.65
C ALA A 308 -12.53 -15.77 -21.63
N THR A 309 -11.52 -15.55 -20.78
CA THR A 309 -11.48 -14.48 -19.78
C THR A 309 -10.15 -13.73 -19.82
N ILE A 310 -10.04 -12.60 -19.12
CA ILE A 310 -8.80 -11.81 -19.09
C ILE A 310 -7.78 -12.52 -18.21
N HIS A 311 -8.20 -13.04 -17.06
CA HIS A 311 -7.32 -13.81 -16.17
C HIS A 311 -6.77 -15.08 -16.83
N ASP A 312 -7.56 -15.81 -17.64
CA ASP A 312 -7.07 -16.99 -18.38
C ASP A 312 -5.92 -16.68 -19.34
N ALA A 313 -5.86 -15.46 -19.87
CA ALA A 313 -4.81 -15.03 -20.80
C ALA A 313 -3.53 -14.53 -20.09
N LEU A 314 -3.60 -14.29 -18.78
CA LEU A 314 -2.56 -13.58 -18.01
C LEU A 314 -2.00 -14.39 -16.84
N GLU A 315 -2.72 -15.39 -16.33
CA GLU A 315 -2.29 -16.26 -15.23
C GLU A 315 -1.40 -17.39 -15.75
N ASP A 316 -0.10 -17.12 -15.87
CA ASP A 316 0.87 -18.12 -16.31
C ASP A 316 1.09 -19.20 -15.24
N GLY A 317 1.02 -20.45 -15.68
CA GLY A 317 1.25 -21.64 -14.88
C GLY A 317 0.05 -22.05 -14.03
N THR A 318 0.31 -22.92 -13.07
CA THR A 318 -0.68 -23.28 -12.05
C THR A 318 -0.72 -22.20 -10.98
N LEU A 319 -1.91 -21.65 -10.75
CA LEU A 319 -2.13 -20.69 -9.68
C LEU A 319 -1.76 -21.28 -8.30
N PRO A 320 -1.31 -20.46 -7.34
CA PRO A 320 -1.05 -20.89 -5.98
C PRO A 320 -2.38 -21.08 -5.21
N PHE A 321 -3.17 -22.09 -5.61
CA PHE A 321 -4.56 -22.28 -5.18
C PHE A 321 -4.74 -22.38 -3.66
N HIS A 322 -3.80 -22.98 -2.93
CA HIS A 322 -3.83 -22.96 -1.46
C HIS A 322 -3.71 -21.54 -0.89
N SER A 323 -2.85 -20.69 -1.45
CA SER A 323 -2.76 -19.28 -1.06
C SER A 323 -4.02 -18.51 -1.44
N ILE A 324 -4.69 -18.88 -2.53
CA ILE A 324 -5.99 -18.32 -2.89
C ILE A 324 -7.06 -18.77 -1.89
N PHE A 325 -7.07 -20.02 -1.44
CA PHE A 325 -8.00 -20.50 -0.41
C PHE A 325 -7.80 -19.79 0.93
N ALA A 326 -6.55 -19.53 1.30
CA ALA A 326 -6.23 -18.71 2.45
C ALA A 326 -6.82 -17.29 2.36
N LEU A 327 -6.96 -16.71 1.16
CA LEU A 327 -7.60 -15.40 0.99
C LEU A 327 -9.09 -15.43 1.36
N ASP A 328 -9.79 -16.53 1.08
CA ASP A 328 -11.19 -16.70 1.46
C ASP A 328 -11.38 -16.57 2.98
N HIS A 329 -10.53 -17.28 3.73
CA HIS A 329 -10.49 -17.27 5.19
C HIS A 329 -10.05 -15.91 5.74
N ALA A 330 -9.07 -15.25 5.09
CA ALA A 330 -8.66 -13.89 5.46
C ALA A 330 -9.81 -12.88 5.34
N ILE A 331 -10.58 -12.91 4.24
CA ILE A 331 -11.72 -12.02 4.04
C ILE A 331 -12.79 -12.29 5.10
N ASN A 332 -13.12 -13.57 5.36
CA ASN A 332 -14.08 -13.96 6.40
C ASN A 332 -13.65 -13.48 7.80
N ALA A 333 -12.38 -13.65 8.15
CA ALA A 333 -11.85 -13.21 9.44
C ALA A 333 -11.93 -11.69 9.58
N HIS A 334 -11.61 -10.93 8.53
CA HIS A 334 -11.76 -9.46 8.56
C HIS A 334 -13.21 -9.02 8.76
N GLU A 335 -14.16 -9.62 8.05
CA GLU A 335 -15.59 -9.32 8.23
C GLU A 335 -16.08 -9.69 9.64
N ARG A 336 -15.63 -10.83 10.18
CA ARG A 336 -15.95 -11.27 11.55
C ARG A 336 -15.39 -10.31 12.61
N LEU A 337 -14.18 -9.81 12.44
CA LEU A 337 -13.48 -8.99 13.44
C LEU A 337 -13.86 -7.51 13.38
N TYR A 338 -14.05 -6.97 12.18
CA TYR A 338 -14.22 -5.53 11.97
C TYR A 338 -15.63 -5.17 11.44
N GLY A 339 -16.53 -6.15 11.38
CA GLY A 339 -17.93 -5.99 10.97
C GLY A 339 -18.13 -6.04 9.45
N TYR A 340 -19.36 -5.72 9.03
CA TYR A 340 -19.80 -5.85 7.62
C TYR A 340 -19.04 -4.98 6.63
N GLU A 341 -18.58 -3.78 7.03
CA GLU A 341 -17.71 -2.93 6.21
C GLU A 341 -16.33 -2.77 6.88
N PRO A 342 -15.51 -3.83 6.88
CA PRO A 342 -14.33 -3.93 7.74
C PRO A 342 -13.31 -2.81 7.45
N MET A 343 -13.11 -2.47 6.17
CA MET A 343 -12.15 -1.45 5.79
C MET A 343 -12.62 -0.03 6.13
N LYS A 344 -13.93 0.24 6.20
CA LYS A 344 -14.45 1.52 6.70
C LYS A 344 -14.30 1.63 8.21
N PHE A 345 -14.49 0.54 8.95
CA PHE A 345 -14.17 0.50 10.38
C PHE A 345 -12.69 0.77 10.62
N ILE A 346 -11.80 0.00 9.98
CA ILE A 346 -10.34 0.15 10.11
C ILE A 346 -9.90 1.56 9.72
N SER A 347 -10.45 2.13 8.64
CA SER A 347 -10.08 3.48 8.21
C SER A 347 -10.45 4.55 9.24
N ARG A 348 -11.60 4.45 9.92
CA ARG A 348 -12.01 5.39 10.97
C ARG A 348 -11.17 5.21 12.24
N HIS A 349 -11.04 3.96 12.69
CA HIS A 349 -10.26 3.59 13.87
C HIS A 349 -8.80 4.07 13.77
N THR A 350 -8.15 3.74 12.66
CA THR A 350 -6.75 4.14 12.45
C THR A 350 -6.57 5.64 12.17
N ALA A 351 -7.56 6.33 11.59
CA ALA A 351 -7.53 7.79 11.49
C ALA A 351 -7.58 8.46 12.87
N GLN A 352 -8.41 7.98 13.79
CA GLN A 352 -8.48 8.49 15.16
C GLN A 352 -7.17 8.24 15.92
N LEU A 353 -6.65 7.01 15.85
CA LEU A 353 -5.37 6.65 16.48
C LEU A 353 -4.20 7.45 15.89
N SER A 354 -4.13 7.60 14.57
CA SER A 354 -3.06 8.39 13.94
C SER A 354 -3.14 9.87 14.30
N LYS A 355 -4.34 10.44 14.48
CA LYS A 355 -4.51 11.79 15.02
C LYS A 355 -3.96 11.91 16.44
N GLN A 356 -4.35 10.98 17.33
CA GLN A 356 -3.85 10.96 18.70
C GLN A 356 -2.31 10.85 18.73
N LEU A 357 -1.74 9.94 17.94
CA LEU A 357 -0.29 9.77 17.85
C LEU A 357 0.39 11.05 17.33
N HIS A 358 -0.11 11.62 16.24
CA HIS A 358 0.41 12.86 15.66
C HIS A 358 0.41 14.00 16.70
N ASP A 359 -0.72 14.22 17.37
CA ASP A 359 -0.86 15.32 18.33
C ASP A 359 0.08 15.13 19.54
N ASN A 360 0.27 13.88 20.00
CA ASN A 360 1.25 13.58 21.05
C ASN A 360 2.70 13.79 20.59
N LEU A 361 3.08 13.32 19.40
CA LEU A 361 4.42 13.53 18.83
C LEU A 361 4.72 15.02 18.65
N CYS A 362 3.75 15.79 18.15
CA CYS A 362 3.85 17.24 18.00
C CYS A 362 4.05 17.98 19.33
N ASN A 363 3.65 17.40 20.46
CA ASN A 363 3.77 18.00 21.79
C ASN A 363 5.02 17.57 22.56
N LEU A 364 5.83 16.64 22.02
CA LEU A 364 7.10 16.27 22.65
C LEU A 364 8.12 17.41 22.53
N ARG A 365 8.57 17.90 23.68
CA ARG A 365 9.49 19.04 23.81
C ARG A 365 10.61 18.71 24.78
N HIS A 366 11.82 19.12 24.44
CA HIS A 366 12.94 19.21 25.38
C HIS A 366 12.67 20.29 26.42
N ARG A 367 13.41 20.27 27.53
CA ARG A 367 13.29 21.31 28.58
C ARG A 367 13.51 22.74 28.05
N ASN A 368 14.33 22.91 27.03
CA ASN A 368 14.57 24.21 26.39
C ASN A 368 13.45 24.67 25.43
N GLY A 369 12.34 23.92 25.33
CA GLY A 369 11.20 24.25 24.50
C GLY A 369 11.34 23.87 23.01
N LYS A 370 12.48 23.29 22.58
CA LYS A 370 12.62 22.76 21.22
C LYS A 370 11.88 21.43 21.04
N SER A 371 11.42 21.15 19.82
CA SER A 371 10.75 19.88 19.49
C SER A 371 11.72 18.71 19.51
N VAL A 372 11.28 17.58 20.04
CA VAL A 372 12.00 16.29 20.00
C VAL A 372 11.75 15.57 18.68
N ILE A 373 10.61 15.84 18.03
CA ILE A 373 10.18 15.14 16.82
C ILE A 373 10.05 16.15 15.67
N HIS A 374 10.55 15.75 14.50
CA HIS A 374 10.30 16.44 13.24
C HIS A 374 9.50 15.51 12.31
N ILE A 375 8.23 15.83 12.09
CA ILE A 375 7.30 15.03 11.28
C ILE A 375 7.34 15.47 9.82
N TYR A 376 7.39 14.50 8.91
CA TYR A 376 7.28 14.71 7.48
C TYR A 376 5.84 14.49 7.02
N LYS A 377 5.17 15.55 6.57
CA LYS A 377 3.80 15.50 6.05
C LYS A 377 3.59 16.50 4.92
N GLU A 378 2.61 16.24 4.07
CA GLU A 378 2.17 17.22 3.07
C GLU A 378 1.32 18.31 3.75
N PRO A 379 1.51 19.60 3.44
CA PRO A 379 0.74 20.67 4.08
C PRO A 379 -0.77 20.56 3.92
N SER A 380 -1.24 19.99 2.80
CA SER A 380 -2.66 19.78 2.50
C SER A 380 -3.31 18.62 3.26
N THR A 381 -2.55 17.85 4.05
CA THR A 381 -3.02 16.64 4.71
C THR A 381 -3.23 16.83 6.21
N VAL A 382 -4.27 16.18 6.75
CA VAL A 382 -4.68 16.29 8.14
C VAL A 382 -4.82 14.91 8.77
N TYR A 383 -4.01 14.63 9.79
CA TYR A 383 -4.18 13.42 10.61
C TYR A 383 -5.52 13.46 11.33
N GLY A 384 -6.30 12.39 11.19
CA GLY A 384 -7.70 12.31 11.62
C GLY A 384 -8.70 12.41 10.48
N ASP A 385 -8.33 13.00 9.34
CA ASP A 385 -9.13 12.92 8.12
C ASP A 385 -8.70 11.70 7.29
N SER A 386 -9.53 10.65 7.34
CA SER A 386 -9.29 9.43 6.57
C SER A 386 -9.32 9.63 5.07
N LYS A 387 -9.87 10.72 4.52
CA LYS A 387 -9.87 10.90 3.06
C LYS A 387 -8.49 11.31 2.54
N THR A 388 -7.79 12.18 3.28
CA THR A 388 -6.51 12.76 2.86
C THR A 388 -5.29 12.10 3.50
N GLN A 389 -5.45 11.43 4.65
CA GLN A 389 -4.34 10.89 5.42
C GLN A 389 -4.64 9.47 5.93
N GLY A 390 -3.71 8.56 5.70
CA GLY A 390 -3.71 7.21 6.24
C GLY A 390 -2.97 7.10 7.57
N ALA A 391 -2.88 5.87 8.06
CA ALA A 391 -2.41 5.53 9.41
C ALA A 391 -0.88 5.53 9.62
N THR A 392 -0.13 6.11 8.69
CA THR A 392 1.34 6.11 8.70
C THR A 392 1.87 7.50 9.05
N ILE A 393 2.87 7.56 9.94
CA ILE A 393 3.59 8.79 10.32
C ILE A 393 5.08 8.57 10.11
N ALA A 394 5.71 9.42 9.29
CA ALA A 394 7.15 9.48 9.10
C ALA A 394 7.74 10.65 9.88
N PHE A 395 8.82 10.41 10.64
CA PHE A 395 9.48 11.45 11.42
C PHE A 395 10.96 11.15 11.67
N ASN A 396 11.69 12.16 12.12
CA ASN A 396 13.02 12.03 12.70
C ASN A 396 13.03 12.54 14.14
N VAL A 397 13.93 11.99 14.96
CA VAL A 397 14.13 12.40 16.35
C VAL A 397 15.30 13.40 16.43
N LEU A 398 15.12 14.45 17.21
CA LEU A 398 16.06 15.54 17.40
C LEU A 398 16.60 15.55 18.82
N LYS A 399 17.83 16.02 18.99
CA LYS A 399 18.44 16.33 20.28
C LYS A 399 18.05 17.74 20.73
N SER A 400 18.36 18.08 21.99
CA SER A 400 18.07 19.39 22.56
C SER A 400 18.81 20.55 21.87
N ASP A 401 19.92 20.29 21.17
CA ASP A 401 20.58 21.29 20.32
C ASP A 401 19.91 21.47 18.94
N GLY A 402 19.09 20.51 18.51
CA GLY A 402 18.42 20.45 17.20
C GLY A 402 19.09 19.51 16.20
N SER A 403 20.19 18.86 16.57
CA SER A 403 20.85 17.84 15.73
C SER A 403 20.04 16.55 15.65
N LEU A 404 20.18 15.83 14.54
CA LEU A 404 19.47 14.58 14.29
C LEU A 404 20.04 13.43 15.14
N ILE A 405 19.14 12.57 15.61
CA ILE A 405 19.48 11.24 16.11
C ILE A 405 19.40 10.26 14.93
N PRO A 406 20.41 9.39 14.73
CA PRO A 406 20.37 8.41 13.66
C PRO A 406 19.14 7.49 13.77
N TYR A 407 18.43 7.28 12.67
CA TYR A 407 17.16 6.55 12.69
C TYR A 407 17.32 5.05 13.03
N THR A 408 18.49 4.45 12.75
CA THR A 408 18.76 3.06 13.13
C THR A 408 19.00 2.93 14.64
N GLU A 409 19.52 3.98 15.28
CA GLU A 409 19.64 4.05 16.74
C GLU A 409 18.24 4.02 17.39
N VAL A 410 17.30 4.78 16.82
CA VAL A 410 15.90 4.82 17.29
C VAL A 410 15.24 3.45 17.12
N GLU A 411 15.37 2.82 15.95
CA GLU A 411 14.84 1.48 15.72
C GLU A 411 15.47 0.44 16.67
N LYS A 412 16.79 0.45 16.84
CA LYS A 412 17.51 -0.48 17.71
C LYS A 412 17.09 -0.32 19.17
N LEU A 413 16.93 0.90 19.66
CA LEU A 413 16.53 1.15 21.04
C LEU A 413 15.05 0.79 21.27
N ALA A 414 14.18 1.06 20.30
CA ALA A 414 12.77 0.66 20.34
C ALA A 414 12.64 -0.88 20.37
N ASN A 415 13.39 -1.59 19.53
CA ASN A 415 13.44 -3.05 19.52
C ASN A 415 13.87 -3.62 20.89
N GLY A 416 14.78 -2.95 21.60
CA GLY A 416 15.18 -3.34 22.97
C GLY A 416 14.10 -3.14 24.03
N HIS A 417 12.99 -2.46 23.70
CA HIS A 417 11.82 -2.23 24.56
C HIS A 417 10.56 -2.93 24.02
N ASP A 418 10.72 -3.93 23.13
CA ASP A 418 9.62 -4.64 22.47
C ASP A 418 8.66 -3.72 21.69
N ILE A 419 9.18 -2.59 21.19
CA ILE A 419 8.50 -1.66 20.28
C ILE A 419 9.13 -1.81 18.90
N TYR A 420 8.37 -2.40 17.97
CA TYR A 420 8.85 -2.71 16.63
C TYR A 420 8.33 -1.66 15.65
N ILE A 421 9.24 -0.83 15.16
CA ILE A 421 9.02 0.24 14.18
C ILE A 421 9.91 0.00 12.96
N ARG A 422 9.61 0.66 11.85
CA ARG A 422 10.45 0.61 10.66
C ARG A 422 11.26 1.89 10.53
N SER A 423 12.54 1.78 10.20
CA SER A 423 13.35 2.93 9.79
C SER A 423 14.04 2.71 8.44
N GLY A 424 14.58 3.78 7.85
CA GLY A 424 15.39 3.69 6.63
C GLY A 424 15.08 4.75 5.59
N SER A 425 15.73 4.61 4.42
CA SER A 425 15.53 5.50 3.26
C SER A 425 14.18 5.31 2.56
N LEU A 426 13.41 4.28 2.91
CA LEU A 426 12.10 3.91 2.35
C LEU A 426 12.06 3.80 0.81
N CYS A 427 11.05 3.11 0.27
CA CYS A 427 10.99 2.81 -1.17
C CYS A 427 10.22 3.86 -1.99
N ASN A 428 10.19 5.13 -1.56
CA ASN A 428 9.50 6.25 -2.23
C ASN A 428 10.51 7.35 -2.57
N PRO A 429 11.37 7.16 -3.60
CA PRO A 429 12.56 8.00 -3.79
C PRO A 429 12.25 9.48 -4.05
N GLY A 430 11.20 9.78 -4.82
CA GLY A 430 10.78 11.16 -5.08
C GLY A 430 10.24 11.85 -3.82
N GLY A 431 9.36 11.17 -3.07
CA GLY A 431 8.88 11.64 -1.77
C GLY A 431 10.02 11.89 -0.79
N MET A 432 10.91 10.92 -0.61
CA MET A 432 12.06 11.03 0.29
C MET A 432 12.96 12.20 -0.07
N ALA A 433 13.27 12.37 -1.36
CA ALA A 433 14.04 13.50 -1.85
C ALA A 433 13.41 14.85 -1.48
N THR A 434 12.09 14.97 -1.69
CA THR A 434 11.34 16.18 -1.42
C THR A 434 11.27 16.49 0.08
N TYR A 435 10.84 15.53 0.91
CA TYR A 435 10.61 15.77 2.34
C TYR A 435 11.91 15.93 3.13
N LEU A 436 12.99 15.26 2.73
CA LEU A 436 14.31 15.40 3.36
C LEU A 436 15.16 16.52 2.74
N ASN A 437 14.61 17.24 1.75
CA ASN A 437 15.28 18.35 1.06
C ASN A 437 16.64 17.97 0.43
N TRP A 438 16.65 16.85 -0.30
CA TRP A 438 17.80 16.34 -1.03
C TRP A 438 17.76 16.74 -2.49
N THR A 439 18.85 17.34 -2.97
CA THR A 439 19.02 17.59 -4.40
C THR A 439 19.60 16.37 -5.12
N PRO A 440 19.46 16.26 -6.45
CA PRO A 440 20.14 15.21 -7.21
C PRO A 440 21.67 15.24 -7.05
N ALA A 441 22.26 16.42 -6.83
CA ALA A 441 23.70 16.56 -6.57
C ALA A 441 24.05 15.98 -5.20
N ASP A 442 23.27 16.30 -4.17
CA ASP A 442 23.44 15.76 -2.80
C ASP A 442 23.40 14.23 -2.85
N MET A 443 22.39 13.63 -3.51
CA MET A 443 22.26 12.17 -3.57
C MET A 443 23.44 11.49 -4.26
N LYS A 444 23.95 12.08 -5.35
CA LYS A 444 25.14 11.57 -6.05
C LYS A 444 26.39 11.71 -5.18
N ALA A 445 26.52 12.81 -4.44
CA ALA A 445 27.62 13.01 -3.50
C ALA A 445 27.56 12.00 -2.34
N ALA A 446 26.39 11.78 -1.74
CA ALA A 446 26.18 10.76 -0.71
C ALA A 446 26.50 9.35 -1.23
N PHE A 447 26.09 9.02 -2.46
CA PHE A 447 26.46 7.75 -3.08
C PHE A 447 27.98 7.64 -3.28
N ALA A 448 28.63 8.70 -3.75
CA ALA A 448 30.08 8.73 -3.94
C ALA A 448 30.86 8.59 -2.62
N SER A 449 30.32 9.08 -1.51
CA SER A 449 30.88 8.89 -0.16
C SER A 449 30.51 7.55 0.49
N GLY A 450 29.83 6.65 -0.23
CA GLY A 450 29.60 5.27 0.18
C GLY A 450 28.20 4.96 0.72
N HIS A 451 27.27 5.94 0.74
CA HIS A 451 25.88 5.69 1.14
C HIS A 451 25.22 4.69 0.18
N ARG A 452 24.62 3.64 0.74
CA ARG A 452 23.80 2.66 0.02
C ARG A 452 22.53 2.39 0.83
N CYS A 453 21.45 1.97 0.18
CA CYS A 453 20.27 1.52 0.91
C CYS A 453 20.57 0.29 1.80
N SER A 454 21.48 -0.59 1.36
CA SER A 454 21.95 -1.76 2.12
C SER A 454 23.00 -1.44 3.18
N ASN A 455 23.63 -0.27 3.12
CA ASN A 455 24.61 0.19 4.09
C ASN A 455 24.46 1.73 4.24
N PRO A 456 23.44 2.17 4.97
CA PRO A 456 23.09 3.58 4.98
C PRO A 456 24.05 4.37 5.88
N MET A 457 24.64 5.43 5.31
CA MET A 457 25.08 6.56 6.12
C MET A 457 23.84 7.35 6.54
N GLU A 458 23.48 7.36 7.81
CA GLU A 458 22.18 7.84 8.29
C GLU A 458 22.05 9.37 8.25
N ILE A 459 23.17 10.06 8.44
CA ILE A 459 23.27 11.52 8.41
C ILE A 459 24.46 11.88 7.52
N VAL A 460 24.20 12.72 6.52
CA VAL A 460 25.21 13.22 5.58
C VAL A 460 25.04 14.74 5.49
N ASP A 461 26.11 15.48 5.77
CA ASP A 461 26.11 16.95 5.80
C ASP A 461 24.98 17.55 6.66
N GLY A 462 24.66 16.90 7.78
CA GLY A 462 23.60 17.32 8.70
C GLY A 462 22.17 17.01 8.22
N LYS A 463 22.00 16.37 7.05
CA LYS A 463 20.70 15.90 6.54
C LYS A 463 20.52 14.42 6.81
N ALA A 464 19.33 14.01 7.26
CA ALA A 464 18.99 12.61 7.35
C ALA A 464 18.88 11.99 5.95
N THR A 465 19.31 10.75 5.80
CA THR A 465 19.13 9.95 4.56
C THR A 465 17.90 9.03 4.63
N GLY A 466 17.23 9.03 5.76
CA GLY A 466 16.08 8.17 6.06
C GLY A 466 15.21 8.76 7.17
N VAL A 467 14.19 8.01 7.53
CA VAL A 467 13.21 8.39 8.55
C VAL A 467 12.88 7.20 9.44
N VAL A 468 12.34 7.48 10.63
CA VAL A 468 11.54 6.54 11.40
C VAL A 468 10.10 6.59 10.90
N ARG A 469 9.48 5.42 10.74
CA ARG A 469 8.10 5.25 10.28
C ARG A 469 7.31 4.40 11.26
N VAL A 470 6.17 4.93 11.68
CA VAL A 470 5.14 4.21 12.43
C VAL A 470 3.92 4.03 11.53
N SER A 471 3.37 2.82 11.48
CA SER A 471 2.19 2.46 10.72
C SER A 471 1.21 1.71 11.63
N LEU A 472 0.03 2.30 11.83
CA LEU A 472 -1.05 1.74 12.64
C LEU A 472 -1.97 0.85 11.77
N GLY A 473 -2.57 -0.17 12.38
CA GLY A 473 -3.44 -1.15 11.73
C GLY A 473 -4.74 -1.38 12.51
N GLY A 474 -5.61 -2.26 12.00
CA GLY A 474 -6.93 -2.54 12.61
C GLY A 474 -6.86 -3.01 14.08
N MET A 475 -5.79 -3.72 14.43
CA MET A 475 -5.53 -4.23 15.79
C MET A 475 -4.69 -3.30 16.66
N SER A 476 -4.27 -2.13 16.16
CA SER A 476 -3.59 -1.15 16.99
C SER A 476 -4.55 -0.55 18.01
N THR A 477 -4.00 -0.09 19.12
CA THR A 477 -4.75 0.42 20.26
C THR A 477 -4.19 1.75 20.76
N ALA A 478 -4.97 2.47 21.58
CA ALA A 478 -4.48 3.67 22.27
C ALA A 478 -3.33 3.34 23.25
N SER A 479 -3.31 2.11 23.79
CA SER A 479 -2.22 1.64 24.65
C SER A 479 -0.88 1.60 23.91
N ASP A 480 -0.86 1.13 22.67
CA ASP A 480 0.36 1.12 21.83
C ASP A 480 0.92 2.53 21.63
N ILE A 481 0.04 3.51 21.40
CA ILE A 481 0.41 4.93 21.26
C ILE A 481 1.01 5.45 22.56
N ARG A 482 0.35 5.24 23.69
CA ARG A 482 0.83 5.70 25.01
C ARG A 482 2.20 5.12 25.33
N ALA A 483 2.42 3.85 25.02
CA ALA A 483 3.69 3.18 25.25
C ALA A 483 4.80 3.73 24.35
N LEU A 484 4.55 3.94 23.04
CA LEU A 484 5.50 4.60 22.14
C LEU A 484 5.87 6.02 22.63
N ILE A 485 4.88 6.82 23.02
CA ILE A 485 5.12 8.18 23.51
C ILE A 485 5.92 8.17 24.82
N SER A 486 5.64 7.21 25.71
CA SER A 486 6.39 7.05 26.96
C SER A 486 7.83 6.64 26.70
N PHE A 487 8.07 5.72 25.77
CA PHE A 487 9.40 5.35 25.30
C PHE A 487 10.15 6.56 24.75
N LEU A 488 9.58 7.28 23.79
CA LEU A 488 10.24 8.46 23.19
C LEU A 488 10.56 9.53 24.24
N ARG A 489 9.65 9.73 25.20
CA ARG A 489 9.86 10.66 26.31
C ARG A 489 11.01 10.22 27.21
N ALA A 490 11.03 8.97 27.64
CA ALA A 490 12.05 8.45 28.53
C ALA A 490 13.45 8.41 27.88
N SER A 491 13.51 8.10 26.58
CA SER A 491 14.77 7.90 25.87
C SER A 491 15.38 9.19 25.28
N TYR A 492 14.56 10.16 24.85
CA TYR A 492 15.06 11.27 24.03
C TYR A 492 14.72 12.67 24.57
N VAL A 493 13.80 12.81 25.53
CA VAL A 493 13.50 14.13 26.10
C VAL A 493 14.57 14.52 27.12
N ASP A 494 15.44 15.42 26.71
CA ASP A 494 16.36 16.09 27.62
C ASP A 494 15.63 16.95 28.67
N THR A 495 15.69 16.49 29.93
CA THR A 495 15.16 17.18 31.11
C THR A 495 16.25 17.85 31.97
N THR A 496 17.51 17.79 31.54
CA THR A 496 18.64 18.31 32.34
C THR A 496 18.53 19.82 32.50
N ILE A 497 18.85 20.32 33.71
CA ILE A 497 18.93 21.75 33.95
C ILE A 497 20.15 22.25 33.15
N PRO A 498 20.00 23.27 32.28
CA PRO A 498 21.15 23.86 31.62
C PRO A 498 22.17 24.18 32.70
N LYS A 499 23.38 23.62 32.61
CA LYS A 499 24.47 24.04 33.49
C LYS A 499 24.55 25.54 33.33
N THR A 500 24.11 26.28 34.35
CA THR A 500 24.33 27.71 34.45
C THR A 500 25.82 27.86 34.22
N MET A 501 26.23 28.49 33.12
CA MET A 501 27.61 28.91 33.00
C MET A 501 27.84 29.75 34.25
N SER A 502 28.64 29.25 35.19
CA SER A 502 29.06 30.08 36.29
C SER A 502 29.73 31.26 35.60
N LEU A 503 29.14 32.45 35.70
CA LEU A 503 29.88 33.65 35.40
C LEU A 503 31.12 33.55 36.28
N ALA A 504 32.26 33.26 35.66
CA ALA A 504 33.53 33.36 36.31
C ALA A 504 33.56 34.77 36.89
N LYS A 505 33.69 34.86 38.22
CA LYS A 505 33.91 36.13 38.90
C LYS A 505 35.11 36.79 38.23
N GLN A 506 34.86 37.77 37.38
CA GLN A 506 35.89 38.65 36.88
C GLN A 506 36.49 39.36 38.10
N PRO A 507 37.81 39.34 38.29
CA PRO A 507 38.43 40.06 39.39
C PRO A 507 38.26 41.57 39.17
N ILE A 508 37.77 42.25 40.20
CA ILE A 508 37.71 43.71 40.25
C ILE A 508 39.16 44.22 40.29
N SER A 509 39.67 44.67 39.15
CA SER A 509 40.92 45.46 39.10
C SER A 509 40.58 46.94 39.03
N LEU A 510 41.05 47.68 40.04
CA LEU A 510 41.05 49.13 40.14
C LEU A 510 41.59 49.82 38.88
N GLN A 511 40.78 50.65 38.22
CA GLN A 511 41.29 51.80 37.48
C GLN A 511 40.47 53.06 37.77
N ARG A 512 41.24 54.12 38.03
CA ARG A 512 40.86 55.44 38.52
C ARG A 512 39.93 56.21 37.58
N ALA A 513 39.13 57.06 38.21
CA ALA A 513 38.28 58.08 37.60
C ALA A 513 39.05 59.12 36.77
N SER A 514 38.40 59.56 35.69
CA SER A 514 38.52 60.93 35.20
C SER A 514 37.16 61.40 34.67
N PHE A 515 36.75 62.56 35.19
CA PHE A 515 35.48 63.24 34.96
C PHE A 515 35.43 63.89 33.57
N ILE A 516 34.29 63.78 32.88
CA ILE A 516 33.90 64.74 31.83
C ILE A 516 32.45 65.18 32.08
N LYS A 517 32.30 66.49 32.28
CA LYS A 517 31.05 67.25 32.40
C LYS A 517 30.19 67.11 31.15
N ILE A 518 28.89 66.83 31.31
CA ILE A 518 27.89 67.06 30.26
C ILE A 518 27.08 68.31 30.62
N ARG A 519 26.98 69.19 29.63
CA ARG A 519 26.42 70.55 29.65
C ARG A 519 24.95 70.48 29.24
N ILE A 520 24.09 71.23 29.93
CA ILE A 520 22.69 71.46 29.57
C ILE A 520 22.63 72.62 28.56
N PRO A 521 21.80 72.55 27.51
CA PRO A 521 21.28 73.74 26.83
C PRO A 521 19.77 73.94 27.05
N GLU A 522 19.40 75.20 27.31
CA GLU A 522 18.04 75.74 27.42
C GLU A 522 17.41 76.09 26.05
N GLU A 523 16.11 76.39 26.11
CA GLU A 523 15.04 76.58 25.11
C GLU A 523 15.20 77.77 24.14
N ASN A 524 14.54 77.71 22.96
CA ASN A 524 13.45 78.65 22.58
C ASN A 524 12.85 78.42 21.16
N GLU A 525 11.51 78.47 21.16
CA GLU A 525 10.46 78.89 20.19
C GLU A 525 10.76 79.04 18.68
N ASP A 526 9.97 78.37 17.81
CA ASP A 526 8.83 78.98 17.07
C ASP A 526 8.15 78.02 16.05
N ASP A 527 6.81 78.08 16.04
CA ASP A 527 5.81 77.82 14.99
C ASP A 527 5.73 76.53 14.12
N ALA A 528 4.59 75.82 14.29
CA ALA A 528 3.50 75.66 13.28
C ALA A 528 2.83 74.26 13.20
N VAL A 529 1.63 74.16 13.80
CA VAL A 529 0.36 73.75 13.14
C VAL A 529 0.17 72.28 12.64
N VAL A 530 -0.74 71.58 13.36
CA VAL A 530 -1.88 70.71 12.89
C VAL A 530 -1.81 69.17 13.01
N ARG A 531 -2.75 68.68 13.86
CA ARG A 531 -3.50 67.38 13.91
C ARG A 531 -2.68 66.08 14.09
N ALA A 532 -3.05 65.09 14.91
CA ALA A 532 -4.34 64.72 15.49
C ALA A 532 -4.17 64.03 16.85
N THR A 533 -5.11 64.32 17.75
CA THR A 533 -5.28 63.78 19.10
C THR A 533 -5.96 62.41 19.10
N ALA A 534 -5.47 61.49 19.92
CA ALA A 534 -6.21 60.34 20.41
C ALA A 534 -7.38 60.77 21.31
N PRO A 535 -8.39 59.91 21.52
CA PRO A 535 -9.15 59.97 22.75
C PRO A 535 -9.14 58.63 23.50
N VAL A 536 -9.17 58.77 24.83
CA VAL A 536 -9.23 57.71 25.83
C VAL A 536 -10.60 57.79 26.55
N ILE A 537 -11.06 56.64 27.03
CA ILE A 537 -12.04 56.36 28.11
C ILE A 537 -13.53 56.69 27.87
N ASN A 538 -14.39 55.65 27.92
CA ASN A 538 -15.38 55.44 29.00
C ASN A 538 -16.29 54.22 28.78
N ALA A 539 -16.47 53.44 29.85
CA ALA A 539 -17.46 52.36 29.97
C ALA A 539 -18.89 52.90 30.14
N PRO A 540 -19.93 52.07 29.91
CA PRO A 540 -20.88 51.82 30.99
C PRO A 540 -21.48 50.39 31.03
N SER A 541 -22.26 50.16 32.10
CA SER A 541 -22.77 48.94 32.72
C SER A 541 -24.17 48.42 32.27
N CYS A 542 -24.39 47.12 32.46
CA CYS A 542 -25.59 46.38 32.96
C CYS A 542 -27.02 46.60 32.39
N ARG A 543 -27.64 45.52 31.83
CA ARG A 543 -28.75 44.69 32.41
C ARG A 543 -29.37 43.72 31.37
N PRO A 544 -30.03 42.62 31.79
CA PRO A 544 -30.56 41.55 30.92
C PRO A 544 -32.09 41.59 30.70
N PRO A 545 -32.60 40.84 29.71
CA PRO A 545 -33.90 40.16 29.81
C PRO A 545 -33.79 38.69 29.30
N SER A 546 -34.71 37.75 29.46
CA SER A 546 -35.89 37.52 30.30
C SER A 546 -36.28 36.06 30.09
N ALA A 547 -36.65 35.35 31.14
CA ALA A 547 -37.12 33.97 31.09
C ALA A 547 -38.54 33.88 30.50
N HIS A 548 -38.77 32.94 29.58
CA HIS A 548 -40.11 32.42 29.28
C HIS A 548 -40.19 30.95 29.72
N ARG A 549 -41.05 30.71 30.71
CA ARG A 549 -41.56 29.40 31.10
C ARG A 549 -42.48 28.86 30.00
N ASN A 550 -42.39 27.58 29.70
CA ASN A 550 -43.57 26.77 29.46
C ASN A 550 -43.44 25.42 30.17
N ARG A 551 -44.34 25.20 31.14
CA ARG A 551 -44.72 23.89 31.66
C ARG A 551 -45.66 23.27 30.65
N LEU A 552 -45.56 21.96 30.41
CA LEU A 552 -46.73 21.07 30.35
C LEU A 552 -46.30 19.65 30.75
N ARG A 553 -47.01 19.12 31.74
CA ARG A 553 -47.03 17.73 32.19
C ARG A 553 -47.86 16.88 31.24
N LYS A 554 -47.50 15.60 31.11
CA LYS A 554 -48.35 14.38 31.16
C LYS A 554 -47.43 13.19 30.84
N SER A 555 -46.99 12.38 31.80
CA SER A 555 -47.66 11.18 32.37
C SER A 555 -48.33 10.28 31.32
N PHE A 556 -47.77 9.09 31.07
CA PHE A 556 -48.50 7.82 31.03
C PHE A 556 -47.52 6.63 31.19
N ASP A 557 -47.83 5.79 32.17
CA ASP A 557 -47.26 4.47 32.47
C ASP A 557 -47.91 3.36 31.61
N PHE A 558 -47.35 2.13 31.78
CA PHE A 558 -47.82 0.79 31.40
C PHE A 558 -47.58 0.38 29.94
N SER A 559 -47.17 -0.85 29.58
CA SER A 559 -46.74 -2.06 30.30
C SER A 559 -46.43 -3.17 29.28
N VAL A 560 -45.53 -4.08 29.66
CA VAL A 560 -45.58 -5.56 29.54
C VAL A 560 -46.39 -6.19 28.39
N GLY A 561 -45.74 -7.06 27.62
CA GLY A 561 -46.36 -8.14 26.83
C GLY A 561 -45.36 -8.72 25.81
N ALA A 562 -44.58 -9.73 26.18
CA ALA A 562 -44.87 -11.15 25.96
C ALA A 562 -44.62 -11.64 24.51
N SER A 563 -43.61 -12.50 24.36
CA SER A 563 -43.45 -13.43 23.23
C SER A 563 -44.68 -14.35 23.10
N PRO A 564 -44.88 -14.99 21.94
CA PRO A 564 -44.38 -16.37 21.85
C PRO A 564 -43.88 -16.83 20.45
N ALA A 565 -42.90 -17.73 20.52
CA ALA A 565 -42.71 -18.96 19.75
C ALA A 565 -43.20 -19.10 18.30
N GLY A 566 -42.28 -19.57 17.44
CA GLY A 566 -42.37 -20.96 16.98
C GLY A 566 -42.49 -21.21 15.47
N SER A 567 -41.64 -22.14 15.00
CA SER A 567 -41.77 -22.99 13.78
C SER A 567 -41.59 -22.29 12.42
N SER A 568 -41.02 -22.89 11.37
CA SER A 568 -40.56 -24.26 11.12
C SER A 568 -39.63 -24.29 9.90
N VAL A 569 -38.73 -25.27 9.96
CA VAL A 569 -38.03 -25.94 8.86
C VAL A 569 -38.95 -26.26 7.67
N THR A 570 -38.49 -25.97 6.45
CA THR A 570 -38.84 -26.76 5.25
C THR A 570 -37.67 -26.81 4.28
N SER A 571 -37.09 -28.00 4.17
CA SER A 571 -36.29 -28.51 3.06
C SER A 571 -37.15 -28.73 1.82
N ILE A 572 -36.69 -28.30 0.64
CA ILE A 572 -37.15 -28.84 -0.65
C ILE A 572 -35.95 -29.07 -1.56
N SER A 573 -35.92 -30.28 -2.11
CA SER A 573 -34.89 -30.89 -2.94
C SER A 573 -34.86 -30.41 -4.39
N SER A 574 -33.67 -30.51 -4.98
CA SER A 574 -33.33 -31.04 -6.32
C SER A 574 -34.34 -30.95 -7.48
N ALA A 575 -33.98 -30.18 -8.51
CA ALA A 575 -34.15 -30.41 -9.96
C ALA A 575 -33.63 -29.14 -10.67
N GLY A 576 -32.93 -29.13 -11.80
CA GLY A 576 -32.51 -30.15 -12.73
C GLY A 576 -31.55 -29.50 -13.74
N LEU A 577 -30.68 -30.33 -14.33
CA LEU A 577 -29.82 -30.01 -15.47
C LEU A 577 -30.66 -29.59 -16.70
N PRO A 578 -30.04 -28.85 -17.62
CA PRO A 578 -30.19 -29.20 -19.03
C PRO A 578 -28.83 -29.39 -19.72
N ARG A 579 -28.65 -30.59 -20.27
CA ARG A 579 -27.82 -30.83 -21.45
C ARG A 579 -28.64 -30.41 -22.68
N SER A 580 -28.06 -29.64 -23.58
CA SER A 580 -28.46 -29.68 -24.99
C SER A 580 -27.24 -29.56 -25.90
N GLN A 581 -27.03 -30.63 -26.67
CA GLN A 581 -26.18 -30.66 -27.84
C GLN A 581 -26.75 -29.73 -28.92
N SER A 582 -25.87 -29.08 -29.69
CA SER A 582 -26.12 -28.87 -31.11
C SER A 582 -24.80 -28.82 -31.87
N SER A 583 -24.50 -29.93 -32.52
CA SER A 583 -23.57 -30.06 -33.62
C SER A 583 -24.09 -29.30 -34.84
N LEU A 584 -23.28 -28.40 -35.40
CA LEU A 584 -23.42 -27.92 -36.78
C LEU A 584 -22.04 -27.87 -37.43
N SER A 585 -21.79 -28.92 -38.20
CA SER A 585 -20.72 -29.06 -39.18
C SER A 585 -20.93 -28.09 -40.35
N VAL A 586 -19.95 -27.22 -40.62
CA VAL A 586 -19.85 -26.52 -41.91
C VAL A 586 -18.42 -26.65 -42.46
N ALA A 587 -18.38 -27.37 -43.59
CA ALA A 587 -17.40 -27.50 -44.65
C ALA A 587 -16.08 -26.71 -44.59
N LEU A 588 -14.99 -27.48 -44.59
CA LEU A 588 -13.68 -27.16 -45.16
C LEU A 588 -13.80 -26.61 -46.60
N ARG A 589 -13.17 -25.47 -46.87
CA ARG A 589 -12.62 -25.16 -48.20
C ARG A 589 -11.15 -24.81 -48.11
N SER A 590 -10.36 -25.73 -48.67
CA SER A 590 -8.94 -25.65 -48.93
C SER A 590 -8.59 -24.54 -49.94
N LYS A 591 -7.61 -23.69 -49.60
CA LYS A 591 -6.67 -23.12 -50.58
C LYS A 591 -5.28 -23.03 -49.96
N LYS A 592 -4.36 -23.85 -50.48
CA LYS A 592 -2.90 -23.75 -50.29
C LYS A 592 -2.30 -22.91 -51.43
N PRO A 593 -1.03 -22.46 -51.30
CA PRO A 593 -0.59 -21.11 -51.64
C PRO A 593 0.06 -21.02 -53.02
N ASP A 594 0.18 -19.78 -53.52
CA ASP A 594 1.02 -19.48 -54.68
C ASP A 594 2.39 -18.96 -54.22
N ILE A 595 3.43 -19.56 -54.82
CA ILE A 595 4.84 -19.36 -54.55
C ILE A 595 5.37 -18.47 -55.67
N SER A 596 5.86 -17.28 -55.35
CA SER A 596 6.74 -16.55 -56.25
C SER A 596 8.08 -16.26 -55.58
N ARG A 597 9.11 -16.74 -56.26
CA ARG A 597 10.52 -16.70 -55.94
C ARG A 597 11.06 -15.28 -56.12
N HIS A 598 11.86 -14.79 -55.17
CA HIS A 598 13.02 -13.97 -55.53
C HIS A 598 14.23 -14.38 -54.69
N ARG A 599 15.32 -14.65 -55.40
CA ARG A 599 16.58 -15.21 -54.93
C ARG A 599 17.60 -14.08 -54.81
N SER A 600 18.28 -14.07 -53.66
CA SER A 600 19.65 -13.58 -53.37
C SER A 600 20.02 -12.13 -53.68
N LEU A 601 20.62 -11.46 -52.68
CA LEU A 601 22.04 -11.12 -52.71
C LEU A 601 22.59 -11.12 -51.28
N LEU A 602 23.65 -11.90 -51.08
CA LEU A 602 24.43 -12.05 -49.85
C LEU A 602 25.38 -10.86 -49.69
N GLY A 603 25.37 -10.24 -48.52
CA GLY A 603 26.44 -9.40 -48.01
C GLY A 603 26.90 -9.95 -46.67
N ARG A 604 28.05 -10.64 -46.65
CA ARG A 604 28.74 -11.13 -45.44
C ARG A 604 29.27 -9.93 -44.64
N ALA A 605 28.87 -9.81 -43.37
CA ALA A 605 29.62 -9.11 -42.36
C ALA A 605 29.71 -10.02 -41.12
N GLU A 606 30.93 -10.38 -40.74
CA GLU A 606 31.25 -11.22 -39.60
C GLU A 606 30.85 -10.53 -38.29
N LEU A 607 30.03 -11.19 -37.47
CA LEU A 607 29.73 -10.79 -36.09
C LEU A 607 30.46 -11.74 -35.13
N LYS A 608 31.29 -11.16 -34.26
CA LYS A 608 31.95 -11.83 -33.12
C LYS A 608 30.90 -12.43 -32.16
N PRO A 609 31.18 -13.56 -31.50
CA PRO A 609 30.28 -14.12 -30.50
C PRO A 609 30.25 -13.22 -29.25
N ALA A 610 29.06 -12.80 -28.84
CA ALA A 610 28.83 -12.12 -27.57
C ALA A 610 28.97 -13.11 -26.41
N ALA A 611 29.63 -12.67 -25.33
CA ALA A 611 29.86 -13.43 -24.11
C ALA A 611 28.54 -13.80 -23.39
N PRO A 612 28.48 -14.94 -22.68
CA PRO A 612 27.32 -15.31 -21.88
C PRO A 612 27.32 -14.55 -20.55
N GLY A 613 26.13 -14.19 -20.05
CA GLY A 613 25.93 -13.85 -18.64
C GLY A 613 25.52 -12.40 -18.36
N ARG A 614 24.23 -12.22 -18.12
CA ARG A 614 23.69 -11.07 -17.36
C ARG A 614 22.36 -11.37 -16.66
N TRP A 615 21.73 -12.51 -16.98
CA TRP A 615 20.44 -12.92 -16.42
C TRP A 615 20.59 -13.78 -15.16
N ASP A 616 21.65 -14.58 -15.02
CA ASP A 616 21.85 -15.44 -13.84
C ASP A 616 22.32 -14.67 -12.59
N ASP A 617 22.99 -13.54 -12.77
CA ASP A 617 23.46 -12.70 -11.65
C ASP A 617 22.32 -11.84 -11.07
N PHE A 618 21.34 -11.46 -11.90
CA PHE A 618 20.18 -10.67 -11.49
C PHE A 618 19.29 -11.44 -10.50
N TRP A 619 19.01 -12.73 -10.76
CA TRP A 619 18.21 -13.56 -9.86
C TRP A 619 18.91 -13.89 -8.54
N LYS A 620 20.25 -13.94 -8.51
CA LYS A 620 21.02 -14.16 -7.29
C LYS A 620 20.99 -12.96 -6.36
N GLU A 621 21.09 -11.74 -6.88
CA GLU A 621 21.06 -10.52 -6.07
C GLU A 621 19.65 -10.19 -5.53
N GLU A 622 18.59 -10.42 -6.31
CA GLU A 622 17.21 -10.14 -5.86
C GLU A 622 16.72 -11.19 -4.84
N THR A 623 17.14 -12.45 -4.97
CA THR A 623 16.84 -13.50 -3.98
C THR A 623 17.65 -13.29 -2.69
N ALA A 624 18.90 -12.82 -2.77
CA ALA A 624 19.69 -12.48 -1.58
C ALA A 624 19.11 -11.27 -0.82
N ALA A 625 18.56 -10.28 -1.53
CA ALA A 625 17.89 -9.13 -0.92
C ALA A 625 16.57 -9.52 -0.21
N LEU A 626 15.84 -10.50 -0.73
CA LEU A 626 14.61 -11.02 -0.11
C LEU A 626 14.89 -11.92 1.10
N VAL A 627 15.99 -12.68 1.09
CA VAL A 627 16.42 -13.51 2.24
C VAL A 627 17.01 -12.64 3.36
N ALA A 628 17.76 -11.58 3.03
CA ALA A 628 18.31 -10.64 4.01
C ALA A 628 17.22 -9.81 4.74
N ALA A 629 16.05 -9.65 4.13
CA ALA A 629 14.91 -8.98 4.76
C ALA A 629 14.15 -9.87 5.77
N GLY A 630 14.51 -11.15 5.92
CA GLY A 630 13.71 -12.14 6.65
C GLY A 630 14.44 -12.94 7.74
N ALA A 631 15.70 -12.67 8.08
CA ALA A 631 16.42 -13.49 9.06
C ALA A 631 17.20 -12.66 10.09
N ALA A 632 16.77 -12.77 11.35
CA ALA A 632 17.59 -12.47 12.51
C ALA A 632 18.77 -13.47 12.55
N GLU A 633 19.97 -13.04 12.17
CA GLU A 633 21.18 -13.85 12.32
C GLU A 633 21.71 -13.77 13.76
N SER A 634 21.19 -14.64 14.63
CA SER A 634 21.95 -15.15 15.78
C SER A 634 21.80 -16.67 16.00
N GLU A 635 20.79 -17.33 15.41
CA GLU A 635 20.60 -18.79 15.56
C GLU A 635 21.19 -19.65 14.42
N ALA A 636 21.47 -19.07 13.25
CA ALA A 636 21.96 -19.82 12.08
C ALA A 636 23.40 -20.36 12.25
N ARG A 637 24.24 -19.71 13.07
CA ARG A 637 25.64 -20.16 13.27
C ARG A 637 25.77 -21.39 14.17
N GLN A 638 24.79 -21.66 15.04
CA GLN A 638 24.79 -22.88 15.86
C GLN A 638 24.20 -24.09 15.13
N VAL A 639 23.21 -23.88 14.26
CA VAL A 639 22.56 -24.99 13.53
C VAL A 639 23.45 -25.51 12.40
N VAL A 640 24.13 -24.62 11.66
CA VAL A 640 25.03 -25.01 10.55
C VAL A 640 26.23 -25.81 11.05
N SER A 641 26.81 -25.45 12.20
CA SER A 641 27.94 -26.22 12.76
C SER A 641 27.50 -27.62 13.22
N SER A 642 26.29 -27.76 13.77
CA SER A 642 25.76 -29.06 14.18
C SER A 642 25.44 -29.98 12.99
N ALA A 643 24.99 -29.41 11.86
CA ALA A 643 24.66 -30.15 10.64
C ALA A 643 25.92 -30.62 9.90
N GLU A 644 26.99 -29.82 9.88
CA GLU A 644 28.28 -30.22 9.31
C GLU A 644 28.98 -31.30 10.12
N VAL A 645 28.86 -31.28 11.46
CA VAL A 645 29.38 -32.34 12.33
C VAL A 645 28.62 -33.66 12.10
N LYS A 646 27.28 -33.63 12.03
CA LYS A 646 26.47 -34.83 11.74
C LYS A 646 26.71 -35.39 10.33
N LYS A 647 26.99 -34.52 9.34
CA LYS A 647 27.34 -34.96 7.98
C LYS A 647 28.70 -35.67 7.94
N LYS A 648 29.71 -35.16 8.65
CA LYS A 648 31.03 -35.79 8.78
C LYS A 648 30.97 -37.13 9.54
N GLU A 649 30.10 -37.27 10.52
CA GLU A 649 29.89 -38.56 11.21
C GLU A 649 29.22 -39.60 10.30
N LYS A 650 28.18 -39.21 9.53
CA LYS A 650 27.53 -40.11 8.55
C LYS A 650 28.46 -40.54 7.42
N GLU A 651 29.37 -39.67 6.98
CA GLU A 651 30.38 -40.04 5.96
C GLU A 651 31.41 -41.03 6.53
N LYS A 652 31.84 -40.85 7.79
CA LYS A 652 32.73 -41.81 8.48
C LYS A 652 32.07 -43.18 8.72
N GLU A 653 30.76 -43.22 9.01
CA GLU A 653 30.03 -44.49 9.13
C GLU A 653 29.89 -45.20 7.78
N LYS A 654 29.59 -44.47 6.70
CA LYS A 654 29.53 -45.05 5.35
C LYS A 654 30.88 -45.59 4.88
N GLU A 655 31.97 -44.94 5.27
CA GLU A 655 33.33 -45.39 4.95
C GLU A 655 33.69 -46.67 5.73
N LYS A 656 33.36 -46.73 7.03
CA LYS A 656 33.49 -47.97 7.85
C LYS A 656 32.64 -49.13 7.33
N GLU A 657 31.44 -48.87 6.80
CA GLU A 657 30.59 -49.90 6.21
C GLU A 657 31.15 -50.41 4.86
N LYS A 658 31.74 -49.52 4.06
CA LYS A 658 32.45 -49.87 2.81
C LYS A 658 33.67 -50.76 3.08
N ASP A 659 34.43 -50.48 4.14
CA ASP A 659 35.59 -51.28 4.53
C ASP A 659 35.19 -52.64 5.13
N LYS A 660 34.08 -52.71 5.89
CA LYS A 660 33.51 -54.00 6.32
C LYS A 660 33.05 -54.86 5.14
N ARG A 661 32.45 -54.27 4.10
CA ARG A 661 32.05 -54.99 2.88
C ARG A 661 33.26 -55.49 2.07
N LYS A 662 34.33 -54.69 1.96
CA LYS A 662 35.58 -55.12 1.30
C LYS A 662 36.31 -56.23 2.06
N SER A 663 36.29 -56.19 3.40
CA SER A 663 36.81 -57.23 4.28
C SER A 663 36.03 -58.55 4.14
N GLY A 664 34.70 -58.48 4.12
CA GLY A 664 33.82 -59.64 3.90
C GLY A 664 34.01 -60.28 2.53
N PHE A 665 34.22 -59.47 1.48
CA PHE A 665 34.47 -59.98 0.13
C PHE A 665 35.83 -60.70 0.03
N LYS A 666 36.89 -60.19 0.69
CA LYS A 666 38.19 -60.89 0.74
C LYS A 666 38.13 -62.22 1.50
N LYS A 667 37.32 -62.33 2.56
CA LYS A 667 37.10 -63.59 3.28
C LYS A 667 36.34 -64.62 2.44
N ALA A 668 35.31 -64.20 1.70
CA ALA A 668 34.54 -65.09 0.85
C ALA A 668 35.33 -65.62 -0.36
N THR A 669 36.23 -64.80 -0.94
CA THR A 669 37.08 -65.23 -2.05
C THR A 669 38.21 -66.18 -1.60
N LEU A 670 38.70 -66.05 -0.36
CA LEU A 670 39.75 -66.94 0.18
C LEU A 670 39.21 -68.34 0.53
N THR A 671 37.95 -68.46 0.99
CA THR A 671 37.32 -69.76 1.26
C THR A 671 36.98 -70.54 -0.01
N LYS A 672 36.87 -69.87 -1.16
CA LYS A 672 36.62 -70.51 -2.47
C LYS A 672 37.90 -70.96 -3.19
N LEU A 673 39.08 -70.55 -2.72
CA LEU A 673 40.39 -70.85 -3.30
C LEU A 673 41.21 -71.89 -2.49
N LEU A 674 40.69 -72.36 -1.36
CA LEU A 674 41.27 -73.45 -0.53
C LEU A 674 40.44 -74.75 -0.61
N GLY A 675 39.57 -74.87 -1.62
CA GLY A 675 38.78 -76.06 -1.93
C GLY A 675 39.07 -76.63 -3.33
N LEU A 676 40.30 -76.42 -3.83
CA LEU A 676 40.90 -77.06 -5.01
C LEU A 676 42.37 -77.36 -4.70
#